data_AF-A0A498KN96-F1
#
_entry.id   AF-A0A498KN96-F1
#
_cell.length_a   1.000
_cell.length_b   1.000
_cell.length_c   1.000
_cell.angle_alpha   90.00
_cell.angle_beta   90.00
_cell.angle_gamma   90.00
#
_symmetry.space_group_name_H-M   'P 1'
#
loop_
_entity.id
_entity.type
_entity.pdbx_description
1 polymer ?
#
loop_
_entity_poly.entity_id
_entity_poly.type
_entity_poly.pdbx_seq_one_letter_code
_entity_poly.pdbx_strand_id
1 'polypeptide(L)'
;MASLYRGPSRKEKPRGRHHGLTQQKRQEIKEAFELFDTDGSGTIDAKELNVAMRALGFEMTEEQIHQMIADVDKDGSGAIDFDEFAHMMTAKIGERDTKEELMKAFQLIDLDRNGKISAADIKSIAKDLGENFTDSEIQEMIEEADRDRDGEVNADEFIRMMKRTAYGSCFHLGSSHLALSLFQQIQRPSLGLQNLVIRYLSNHGLYHELLYVYLHSGASGCPSDDFTFPFVIKACAALAVIRTGKEVHGVVIRTGFEQNLVIQTALVDFYAKTGCMGMARQVIDRIPQPDLVAWNALIAGYSSNGLNWEAFDVFGEILVMNLKPNLSTLATVIPVCTRLGCMHTGKSLHCFALKSGYLSNNFLVPALISMYAGDEDLCGARNLFDSVPEKNAVVWNAMISAYTQMQKAISAFEMFRCMLRVDLQPNFVTFVSVIPSCENSSSLSFGESLHACVIKHGSENQLPILTALVSMYAKLGDTDSSQYLFEPMPSKNLLLWNSMISGYVYNGLWNLSLGVFREMQFSGFVPDAVSIVSVLSACSKLEADLVGKSVHAFSIRKGFLSNLNLSNALLAFYSDCHRLSYSITLLREMPTKNSITWNTLISGCVHHCKMEKAVAFYHQMQKEGFQLDLVTLISILPSLGEKESLGQGMAIHGYAIKKGFSSDISMGNSLISMYCNCGDLDAGTLLFKVMPTRSVVSWNALMTGFRNHNLQNEVWVLFGEMIKDDERPNYVTLLNLLPACRTQLQGKSIHAVTFRTGIVEETPLHTSLMFMYARFENINSCLLQFQTGNMKDISLWNAFLSVQIQTKNSEIAVSFFRGLLRMGLEPDNVTVLSLVSACVQLNSLNLADSVTAYIIRKGFDKDLVISNALINMLARCGNILSARKLFEGLVEKDSVSWNVMINGYGLHGDGEGALDLFLQMKLSGVKPNGITYSSILSACSHCGLVEQGRLVFNSMAERGISPEIEHYACMVDLFGRTGNLTEAYGIVRALPFKPSTSMLESLLGACRIHEDVELGERIGRMLSESDPENSRSHVMLYNVYAAAGRWGDAERVRSEMEERHLRKVPGFSLVMGIGFNDKEVY
;
A
#
# COMPACT_ATOMS: atom_id res chain seq x y z
N MET A 1 -43.60 -37.64 -5.85
CA MET A 1 -44.25 -38.67 -6.70
C MET A 1 -43.42 -39.93 -6.70
N ALA A 2 -44.09 -41.07 -6.54
CA ALA A 2 -43.72 -42.44 -6.93
C ALA A 2 -42.38 -43.05 -6.46
N SER A 3 -42.54 -44.00 -5.54
CA SER A 3 -41.68 -45.11 -5.15
C SER A 3 -41.16 -45.99 -6.30
N LEU A 4 -40.04 -46.69 -6.07
CA LEU A 4 -39.97 -48.16 -6.22
C LEU A 4 -38.79 -48.79 -5.45
N TYR A 5 -39.12 -49.90 -4.80
CA TYR A 5 -38.43 -50.70 -3.79
C TYR A 5 -37.38 -51.69 -4.34
N ARG A 6 -36.40 -52.07 -3.50
CA ARG A 6 -35.84 -53.43 -3.23
C ARG A 6 -34.87 -53.25 -2.03
N GLY A 7 -35.04 -53.79 -0.82
CA GLY A 7 -35.27 -55.17 -0.36
C GLY A 7 -34.10 -55.53 0.59
N PRO A 8 -34.31 -56.03 1.83
CA PRO A 8 -33.26 -56.10 2.85
C PRO A 8 -32.42 -57.39 2.73
N SER A 9 -31.09 -57.26 2.68
CA SER A 9 -30.16 -58.39 2.61
C SER A 9 -29.83 -58.98 3.98
N ARG A 10 -29.81 -60.32 3.99
CA ARG A 10 -29.59 -61.27 5.08
C ARG A 10 -28.36 -61.00 5.96
N LYS A 11 -28.51 -61.30 7.26
CA LYS A 11 -27.43 -61.51 8.22
C LYS A 11 -26.59 -62.74 7.82
N GLU A 12 -25.31 -62.55 7.55
CA GLU A 12 -24.30 -63.62 7.55
C GLU A 12 -23.37 -63.47 8.77
N LYS A 13 -23.09 -64.62 9.39
CA LYS A 13 -22.16 -64.79 10.52
C LYS A 13 -20.72 -64.57 10.05
N PRO A 14 -19.83 -63.93 10.84
CA PRO A 14 -18.41 -63.89 10.51
C PRO A 14 -17.76 -65.24 10.83
N ARG A 15 -17.11 -65.83 9.82
CA ARG A 15 -16.10 -66.89 9.97
C ARG A 15 -14.82 -66.29 10.56
N GLY A 16 -14.13 -67.07 11.39
CA GLY A 16 -12.96 -66.66 12.17
C GLY A 16 -11.84 -66.04 11.33
N ARG A 17 -11.29 -64.94 11.82
CA ARG A 17 -10.05 -64.33 11.34
C ARG A 17 -8.89 -64.82 12.21
N HIS A 18 -7.90 -65.45 11.57
CA HIS A 18 -6.53 -65.49 12.08
C HIS A 18 -6.10 -64.07 12.49
N HIS A 19 -5.57 -63.92 13.70
CA HIS A 19 -4.97 -62.67 14.17
C HIS A 19 -3.66 -62.41 13.40
N GLY A 20 -3.74 -61.66 12.30
CA GLY A 20 -2.59 -60.92 11.79
C GLY A 20 -2.37 -59.67 12.65
N LEU A 21 -1.10 -59.31 12.88
CA LEU A 21 -0.68 -58.08 13.56
C LEU A 21 -1.40 -56.84 12.99
N THR A 22 -1.86 -55.95 13.86
CA THR A 22 -2.36 -54.63 13.43
C THR A 22 -1.22 -53.82 12.81
N GLN A 23 -1.54 -53.03 11.79
CA GLN A 23 -0.57 -52.23 11.03
C GLN A 23 0.26 -51.30 11.94
N GLN A 24 -0.36 -50.82 13.03
CA GLN A 24 0.27 -50.01 14.07
C GLN A 24 1.31 -50.78 14.90
N LYS A 25 1.04 -52.04 15.29
CA LYS A 25 2.01 -52.86 16.02
C LYS A 25 3.19 -53.30 15.15
N ARG A 26 2.95 -53.54 13.86
CA ARG A 26 4.03 -53.83 12.91
C ARG A 26 4.93 -52.61 12.69
N GLN A 27 4.36 -51.40 12.73
CA GLN A 27 5.11 -50.15 12.66
C GLN A 27 5.96 -49.91 13.92
N GLU A 28 5.43 -50.17 15.12
CA GLU A 28 6.19 -50.08 16.38
C GLU A 28 7.36 -51.09 16.43
N ILE A 29 7.14 -52.32 15.98
CA ILE A 29 8.20 -53.34 15.88
C ILE A 29 9.25 -52.94 14.83
N LYS A 30 8.85 -52.24 13.78
CA LYS A 30 9.75 -51.73 12.75
C LYS A 30 10.60 -50.55 13.23
N GLU A 31 10.00 -49.63 13.98
CA GLU A 31 10.74 -48.53 14.63
C GLU A 31 11.73 -49.07 15.66
N ALA A 32 11.37 -50.14 16.38
CA ALA A 32 12.30 -50.83 17.26
C ALA A 32 13.45 -51.50 16.47
N PHE A 33 13.15 -52.18 15.37
CA PHE A 33 14.17 -52.80 14.51
C PHE A 33 15.17 -51.77 13.95
N GLU A 34 14.66 -50.63 13.46
CA GLU A 34 15.47 -49.51 12.95
C GLU A 34 16.33 -48.82 14.03
N LEU A 35 16.01 -49.00 15.32
CA LEU A 35 16.85 -48.53 16.43
C LEU A 35 18.05 -49.45 16.70
N PHE A 36 17.95 -50.73 16.34
CA PHE A 36 19.03 -51.70 16.49
C PHE A 36 19.91 -51.77 15.24
N ASP A 37 19.34 -51.58 14.04
CA ASP A 37 20.04 -51.46 12.75
C ASP A 37 20.63 -50.06 12.59
N THR A 38 21.77 -49.82 13.22
CA THR A 38 22.41 -48.50 13.29
C THR A 38 23.07 -48.07 11.98
N ASP A 39 23.45 -49.01 11.12
CA ASP A 39 24.04 -48.72 9.81
C ASP A 39 23.03 -48.75 8.64
N GLY A 40 21.80 -49.17 8.90
CA GLY A 40 20.69 -49.20 7.93
C GLY A 40 20.83 -50.34 6.91
N SER A 41 21.55 -51.40 7.26
CA SER A 41 21.79 -52.56 6.41
C SER A 41 20.56 -53.45 6.23
N GLY A 42 19.56 -53.33 7.10
CA GLY A 42 18.33 -54.13 7.10
C GLY A 42 18.44 -55.44 7.89
N THR A 43 19.52 -55.66 8.64
CA THR A 43 19.78 -56.84 9.48
C THR A 43 20.59 -56.43 10.71
N ILE A 44 20.32 -57.01 11.88
CA ILE A 44 21.05 -56.66 13.13
C ILE A 44 22.21 -57.64 13.35
N ASP A 45 23.44 -57.13 13.32
CA ASP A 45 24.65 -57.95 13.53
C ASP A 45 25.11 -58.01 15.00
N ALA A 46 26.14 -58.81 15.28
CA ALA A 46 26.70 -58.98 16.62
C ALA A 46 27.27 -57.68 17.23
N LYS A 47 27.80 -56.76 16.42
CA LYS A 47 28.31 -55.48 16.92
C LYS A 47 27.15 -54.55 17.26
N GLU A 48 26.14 -54.49 16.42
CA GLU A 48 24.97 -53.65 16.62
C GLU A 48 24.16 -54.10 17.82
N LEU A 49 23.96 -55.41 17.97
CA LEU A 49 23.32 -55.99 19.15
C LEU A 49 24.16 -55.71 20.42
N ASN A 50 25.49 -55.75 20.35
CA ASN A 50 26.37 -55.41 21.48
C ASN A 50 26.28 -53.93 21.86
N VAL A 51 26.30 -53.04 20.87
CA VAL A 51 26.17 -51.59 21.07
C VAL A 51 24.82 -51.26 21.71
N ALA A 52 23.75 -51.89 21.25
CA ALA A 52 22.43 -51.70 21.81
C ALA A 52 22.29 -52.27 23.24
N MET A 53 22.86 -53.45 23.53
CA MET A 53 22.86 -54.02 24.87
C MET A 53 23.67 -53.17 25.86
N ARG A 54 24.78 -52.56 25.42
CA ARG A 54 25.51 -51.55 26.21
C ARG A 54 24.71 -50.26 26.40
N ALA A 55 23.99 -49.80 25.39
CA ALA A 55 23.11 -48.63 25.50
C ALA A 55 21.95 -48.86 26.50
N LEU A 56 21.58 -50.13 26.72
CA LEU A 56 20.62 -50.57 27.73
C LEU A 56 21.26 -50.88 29.10
N GLY A 57 22.58 -50.72 29.24
CA GLY A 57 23.31 -50.88 30.50
C GLY A 57 23.82 -52.29 30.79
N PHE A 58 23.80 -53.21 29.82
CA PHE A 58 24.30 -54.58 29.98
C PHE A 58 25.67 -54.75 29.32
N GLU A 59 26.67 -55.24 30.06
CA GLU A 59 27.94 -55.71 29.50
C GLU A 59 27.85 -57.21 29.23
N MET A 60 27.90 -57.61 27.96
CA MET A 60 27.86 -59.02 27.55
C MET A 60 29.16 -59.42 26.84
N THR A 61 29.57 -60.68 27.00
CA THR A 61 30.74 -61.22 26.28
C THR A 61 30.40 -61.53 24.82
N GLU A 62 31.38 -61.51 23.93
CA GLU A 62 31.15 -61.81 22.50
C GLU A 62 30.48 -63.18 22.29
N GLU A 63 30.82 -64.19 23.10
CA GLU A 63 30.20 -65.52 23.05
C GLU A 63 28.71 -65.49 23.41
N GLN A 64 28.30 -64.67 24.37
CA GLN A 64 26.89 -64.53 24.75
C GLN A 64 26.07 -63.84 23.65
N ILE A 65 26.66 -62.89 22.94
CA ILE A 65 25.99 -62.16 21.86
C ILE A 65 25.81 -63.06 20.63
N HIS A 66 26.84 -63.82 20.27
CA HIS A 66 26.72 -64.79 19.18
C HIS A 66 25.73 -65.91 19.51
N GLN A 67 25.64 -66.33 20.79
CA GLN A 67 24.62 -67.27 21.25
C GLN A 67 23.20 -66.68 21.09
N MET A 68 23.00 -65.41 21.46
CA MET A 68 21.69 -64.73 21.34
C MET A 68 21.26 -64.54 19.89
N ILE A 69 22.21 -64.28 18.98
CA ILE A 69 21.92 -64.24 17.54
C ILE A 69 21.55 -65.64 17.06
N ALA A 70 22.34 -66.67 17.39
CA ALA A 70 22.08 -68.06 16.99
C ALA A 70 20.73 -68.61 17.49
N ASP A 71 20.20 -68.10 18.62
CA ASP A 71 18.90 -68.51 19.16
C ASP A 71 17.70 -67.90 18.38
N VAL A 72 17.93 -66.84 17.59
CA VAL A 72 16.90 -66.06 16.88
C VAL A 72 17.02 -66.21 15.37
N ASP A 73 18.25 -66.27 14.87
CA ASP A 73 18.66 -66.48 13.48
C ASP A 73 18.27 -67.90 13.03
N LYS A 74 17.09 -68.00 12.39
CA LYS A 74 16.52 -69.26 11.91
C LYS A 74 17.03 -69.62 10.52
N ASP A 75 17.51 -68.65 9.75
CA ASP A 75 18.03 -68.86 8.42
C ASP A 75 19.55 -69.12 8.37
N GLY A 76 20.25 -68.93 9.49
CA GLY A 76 21.66 -69.18 9.70
C GLY A 76 22.56 -68.13 9.07
N SER A 77 22.05 -66.92 8.86
CA SER A 77 22.75 -65.81 8.20
C SER A 77 23.83 -65.14 9.05
N GLY A 78 23.84 -65.38 10.37
CA GLY A 78 24.73 -64.76 11.34
C GLY A 78 24.29 -63.35 11.78
N ALA A 79 23.09 -62.91 11.40
CA ALA A 79 22.47 -61.64 11.77
C ALA A 79 20.95 -61.83 11.90
N ILE A 80 20.25 -60.92 12.59
CA ILE A 80 18.80 -61.02 12.79
C ILE A 80 18.07 -60.14 11.77
N ASP A 81 17.22 -60.74 10.92
CA ASP A 81 16.41 -59.97 9.97
C ASP A 81 15.11 -59.42 10.60
N PHE A 82 14.38 -58.58 9.86
CA PHE A 82 13.16 -57.95 10.38
C PHE A 82 12.05 -58.96 10.73
N ASP A 83 11.89 -60.03 9.96
CA ASP A 83 10.83 -61.01 10.19
C ASP A 83 11.19 -61.94 11.36
N GLU A 84 12.47 -62.27 11.54
CA GLU A 84 13.02 -62.96 12.71
C GLU A 84 12.91 -62.12 13.99
N PHE A 85 13.27 -60.84 13.90
CA PHE A 85 13.12 -59.88 14.98
C PHE A 85 11.64 -59.67 15.34
N ALA A 86 10.76 -59.54 14.34
CA ALA A 86 9.33 -59.41 14.56
C ALA A 86 8.73 -60.68 15.17
N HIS A 87 9.20 -61.86 14.78
CA HIS A 87 8.79 -63.14 15.35
C HIS A 87 9.31 -63.32 16.79
N MET A 88 10.53 -62.90 17.08
CA MET A 88 11.08 -62.87 18.45
C MET A 88 10.24 -61.95 19.35
N MET A 89 9.94 -60.74 18.87
CA MET A 89 9.16 -59.75 19.61
C MET A 89 7.71 -60.21 19.78
N THR A 90 7.07 -60.78 18.76
CA THR A 90 5.69 -61.31 18.90
C THR A 90 5.58 -62.56 19.75
N ALA A 91 6.58 -63.46 19.72
CA ALA A 91 6.62 -64.63 20.59
C ALA A 91 6.81 -64.24 22.07
N LYS A 92 7.55 -63.16 22.37
CA LYS A 92 7.74 -62.64 23.74
C LYS A 92 6.63 -61.69 24.22
N ILE A 93 5.87 -61.06 23.32
CA ILE A 93 4.76 -60.13 23.67
C ILE A 93 3.45 -60.90 23.92
N GLY A 94 3.40 -62.20 23.60
CA GLY A 94 2.20 -63.05 23.77
C GLY A 94 1.91 -63.55 25.19
N GLU A 95 2.91 -63.65 26.08
CA GLU A 95 2.73 -64.11 27.46
C GLU A 95 3.76 -63.44 28.38
N ARG A 96 3.34 -62.41 29.14
CA ARG A 96 4.04 -62.00 30.38
C ARG A 96 3.02 -61.56 31.42
N ASP A 97 2.51 -62.54 32.15
CA ASP A 97 1.95 -62.34 33.48
C ASP A 97 3.08 -61.92 34.43
N THR A 98 3.25 -60.61 34.57
CA THR A 98 4.19 -59.93 35.49
C THR A 98 4.09 -60.35 36.96
N LYS A 99 3.11 -61.16 37.35
CA LYS A 99 2.87 -61.53 38.75
C LYS A 99 3.83 -62.62 39.27
N GLU A 100 4.21 -63.59 38.43
CA GLU A 100 5.09 -64.71 38.87
C GLU A 100 6.55 -64.29 39.05
N GLU A 101 7.07 -63.40 38.21
CA GLU A 101 8.45 -62.89 38.35
C GLU A 101 8.58 -61.92 39.53
N LEU A 102 7.56 -61.07 39.78
CA LEU A 102 7.53 -60.19 40.95
C LEU A 102 7.40 -60.99 42.26
N MET A 103 6.71 -62.14 42.24
CA MET A 103 6.68 -63.05 43.40
C MET A 103 8.03 -63.73 43.64
N LYS A 104 8.80 -64.05 42.59
CA LYS A 104 10.17 -64.58 42.75
C LYS A 104 11.12 -63.52 43.30
N ALA A 105 10.98 -62.26 42.88
CA ALA A 105 11.75 -61.14 43.43
C ALA A 105 11.39 -60.85 44.89
N PHE A 106 10.11 -60.92 45.26
CA PHE A 106 9.66 -60.82 46.64
C PHE A 106 10.30 -61.90 47.53
N GLN A 107 10.32 -63.15 47.06
CA GLN A 107 10.93 -64.29 47.75
C GLN A 107 12.47 -64.23 47.85
N LEU A 108 13.13 -63.40 47.04
CA LEU A 108 14.58 -63.18 47.11
C LEU A 108 14.96 -62.08 48.13
N ILE A 109 14.02 -61.17 48.42
CA ILE A 109 14.21 -60.04 49.33
C ILE A 109 13.75 -60.41 50.75
N ASP A 110 12.72 -61.25 50.87
CA ASP A 110 12.27 -61.87 52.12
C ASP A 110 13.28 -62.93 52.59
N LEU A 111 14.37 -62.49 53.23
CA LEU A 111 15.51 -63.34 53.60
C LEU A 111 15.16 -64.32 54.73
N ASP A 112 14.21 -63.98 55.59
CA ASP A 112 13.74 -64.82 56.70
C ASP A 112 12.53 -65.70 56.34
N ARG A 113 11.98 -65.54 55.12
CA ARG A 113 10.87 -66.30 54.54
C ARG A 113 9.57 -66.20 55.33
N ASN A 114 9.37 -65.08 56.02
CA ASN A 114 8.19 -64.87 56.84
C ASN A 114 6.98 -64.36 56.03
N GLY A 115 7.17 -64.10 54.73
CA GLY A 115 6.14 -63.62 53.81
C GLY A 115 5.99 -62.10 53.78
N LYS A 116 6.94 -61.35 54.36
CA LYS A 116 7.00 -59.89 54.46
C LYS A 116 8.45 -59.39 54.35
N ILE A 117 8.64 -58.14 53.94
CA ILE A 117 9.97 -57.52 53.82
C ILE A 117 10.15 -56.52 54.96
N SER A 118 11.17 -56.73 55.81
CA SER A 118 11.48 -55.89 56.96
C SER A 118 12.62 -54.90 56.68
N ALA A 119 12.79 -53.92 57.58
CA ALA A 119 13.92 -52.99 57.55
C ALA A 119 15.28 -53.70 57.61
N ALA A 120 15.34 -54.85 58.29
CA ALA A 120 16.55 -55.65 58.42
C ALA A 120 16.92 -56.34 57.09
N ASP A 121 15.94 -56.78 56.31
CA ASP A 121 16.16 -57.42 55.01
C ASP A 121 16.74 -56.42 53.99
N ILE A 122 16.16 -55.22 53.94
CA ILE A 122 16.62 -54.12 53.09
C ILE A 122 18.03 -53.67 53.50
N LYS A 123 18.31 -53.60 54.80
CA LYS A 123 19.63 -53.26 55.33
C LYS A 123 20.70 -54.30 55.02
N SER A 124 20.35 -55.58 55.01
CA SER A 124 21.25 -56.68 54.65
C SER A 124 21.59 -56.65 53.16
N ILE A 125 20.58 -56.46 52.30
CA ILE A 125 20.75 -56.40 50.84
C ILE A 125 21.55 -55.17 50.42
N ALA A 126 21.29 -54.01 51.03
CA ALA A 126 22.07 -52.80 50.79
C ALA A 126 23.56 -52.98 51.12
N LYS A 127 23.85 -53.70 52.21
CA LYS A 127 25.23 -54.02 52.62
C LYS A 127 25.93 -54.99 51.66
N ASP A 128 25.20 -55.96 51.12
CA ASP A 128 25.73 -56.91 50.12
C ASP A 128 25.92 -56.27 48.74
N LEU A 129 25.17 -55.20 48.42
CA LEU A 129 25.32 -54.40 47.20
C LEU A 129 26.29 -53.21 47.34
N GLY A 130 26.87 -53.01 48.53
CA GLY A 130 27.85 -51.95 48.79
C GLY A 130 27.27 -50.54 48.96
N GLU A 131 25.96 -50.41 49.19
CA GLU A 131 25.28 -49.13 49.40
C GLU A 131 25.04 -48.85 50.89
N ASN A 132 25.26 -47.59 51.30
CA ASN A 132 25.13 -47.15 52.69
C ASN A 132 23.86 -46.31 52.88
N PHE A 133 22.73 -46.95 53.19
CA PHE A 133 21.53 -46.25 53.62
C PHE A 133 21.52 -46.01 55.14
N THR A 134 20.98 -44.88 55.56
CA THR A 134 20.73 -44.56 56.97
C THR A 134 19.45 -45.23 57.46
N ASP A 135 19.36 -45.48 58.77
CA ASP A 135 18.16 -46.11 59.36
C ASP A 135 16.87 -45.29 59.13
N SER A 136 17.00 -43.98 58.92
CA SER A 136 15.87 -43.11 58.56
C SER A 136 15.40 -43.34 57.13
N GLU A 137 16.30 -43.57 56.17
CA GLU A 137 15.96 -43.78 54.75
C GLU A 137 15.29 -45.14 54.53
N ILE A 138 15.77 -46.17 55.24
CA ILE A 138 15.16 -47.51 55.19
C ILE A 138 13.75 -47.49 55.79
N GLN A 139 13.56 -46.73 56.89
CA GLN A 139 12.26 -46.57 57.52
C GLN A 139 11.27 -45.80 56.63
N GLU A 140 11.72 -44.76 55.93
CA GLU A 140 10.90 -43.98 55.00
C GLU A 140 10.48 -44.82 53.77
N MET A 141 11.39 -45.66 53.25
CA MET A 141 11.09 -46.60 52.16
C MET A 141 10.02 -47.65 52.54
N ILE A 142 10.00 -48.09 53.81
CA ILE A 142 8.97 -49.00 54.31
C ILE A 142 7.66 -48.26 54.53
N GLU A 143 7.67 -47.09 55.16
CA GLU A 143 6.46 -46.28 55.39
C GLU A 143 5.75 -45.87 54.10
N GLU A 144 6.47 -45.75 52.98
CA GLU A 144 5.90 -45.45 51.67
C GLU A 144 5.19 -46.66 51.01
N ALA A 145 5.66 -47.88 51.33
CA ALA A 145 5.17 -49.13 50.75
C ALA A 145 4.13 -49.84 51.63
N ASP A 146 4.29 -49.78 52.96
CA ASP A 146 3.45 -50.37 54.00
C ASP A 146 2.16 -49.56 54.20
N ARG A 147 1.04 -50.13 53.75
CA ARG A 147 -0.24 -49.42 53.69
C ARG A 147 -1.18 -49.81 54.81
N ASP A 148 -1.02 -51.00 55.36
CA ASP A 148 -1.75 -51.43 56.55
C ASP A 148 -1.07 -51.00 57.87
N ARG A 149 0.11 -50.38 57.76
CA ARG A 149 0.91 -49.77 58.84
C ARG A 149 1.36 -50.79 59.87
N ASP A 150 1.68 -51.99 59.42
CA ASP A 150 2.16 -53.06 60.28
C ASP A 150 3.68 -53.07 60.49
N GLY A 151 4.40 -52.16 59.81
CA GLY A 151 5.84 -51.93 59.90
C GLY A 151 6.66 -52.76 58.91
N GLU A 152 6.04 -53.54 58.03
CA GLU A 152 6.68 -54.46 57.09
C GLU A 152 5.95 -54.44 55.73
N VAL A 153 6.60 -54.83 54.63
CA VAL A 153 5.98 -54.79 53.27
C VAL A 153 5.56 -56.18 52.82
N ASN A 154 4.26 -56.41 52.61
CA ASN A 154 3.75 -57.71 52.17
C ASN A 154 3.82 -57.91 50.64
N ALA A 155 3.58 -59.14 50.16
CA ALA A 155 3.72 -59.50 48.74
C ALA A 155 2.83 -58.67 47.79
N ASP A 156 1.60 -58.36 48.21
CA ASP A 156 0.67 -57.56 47.39
C ASP A 156 1.04 -56.07 47.41
N GLU A 157 1.58 -55.56 48.51
CA GLU A 157 2.16 -54.21 48.60
C GLU A 157 3.43 -54.09 47.77
N PHE A 158 4.31 -55.08 47.83
CA PHE A 158 5.52 -55.16 47.02
C PHE A 158 5.20 -55.24 45.51
N ILE A 159 4.27 -56.11 45.10
CA ILE A 159 3.83 -56.20 43.70
C ILE A 159 3.19 -54.89 43.25
N ARG A 160 2.42 -54.24 44.11
CA ARG A 160 1.77 -52.97 43.79
C ARG A 160 2.77 -51.83 43.71
N MET A 161 3.74 -51.75 44.61
CA MET A 161 4.85 -50.82 44.59
C MET A 161 5.65 -50.98 43.30
N MET A 162 6.05 -52.21 42.96
CA MET A 162 6.81 -52.52 41.73
C MET A 162 6.03 -52.27 40.44
N LYS A 163 4.69 -52.39 40.47
CA LYS A 163 3.82 -51.97 39.36
C LYS A 163 3.65 -50.44 39.29
N ARG A 164 3.82 -49.72 40.41
CA ARG A 164 3.69 -48.27 40.50
C ARG A 164 5.00 -47.54 40.17
N THR A 165 6.15 -48.17 40.41
CA THR A 165 7.49 -47.66 40.03
C THR A 165 7.82 -47.82 38.54
N ALA A 166 6.88 -48.33 37.73
CA ALA A 166 6.95 -48.22 36.27
C ALA A 166 6.62 -46.78 35.83
N TYR A 167 7.56 -45.84 36.06
CA TYR A 167 7.47 -44.44 35.66
C TYR A 167 7.15 -44.25 34.17
N GLY A 168 7.50 -45.21 33.30
CA GLY A 168 7.11 -45.21 31.89
C GLY A 168 5.60 -45.22 31.63
N SER A 169 4.79 -45.77 32.53
CA SER A 169 3.33 -45.84 32.36
C SER A 169 2.62 -44.50 32.59
N CYS A 170 3.18 -43.61 33.42
CA CYS A 170 2.65 -42.25 33.60
C CYS A 170 2.92 -41.36 32.38
N PHE A 171 4.01 -41.61 31.65
CA PHE A 171 4.34 -40.90 30.41
C PHE A 171 3.53 -41.40 29.20
N HIS A 172 3.17 -42.69 29.15
CA HIS A 172 2.35 -43.25 28.06
C HIS A 172 0.89 -42.76 28.02
N LEU A 173 0.36 -42.18 29.11
CA LEU A 173 -1.05 -41.76 29.23
C LEU A 173 -1.33 -40.28 28.87
N GLY A 174 -0.39 -39.57 28.23
CA GLY A 174 -0.63 -38.21 27.73
C GLY A 174 -0.79 -37.13 28.82
N SER A 175 -0.39 -37.42 30.06
CA SER A 175 -0.52 -36.50 31.20
C SER A 175 0.84 -35.94 31.62
N SER A 176 1.46 -35.11 30.76
CA SER A 176 2.75 -34.45 31.02
C SER A 176 2.77 -33.68 32.35
N HIS A 177 1.65 -33.06 32.72
CA HIS A 177 1.48 -32.32 33.98
C HIS A 177 1.67 -33.18 35.23
N LEU A 178 1.28 -34.46 35.18
CA LEU A 178 1.31 -35.36 36.33
C LEU A 178 2.73 -35.85 36.61
N ALA A 179 3.49 -36.16 35.55
CA ALA A 179 4.90 -36.50 35.65
C ALA A 179 5.77 -35.32 36.12
N LEU A 180 5.47 -34.09 35.68
CA LEU A 180 6.10 -32.87 36.18
C LEU A 180 5.79 -32.63 37.66
N SER A 181 4.55 -32.88 38.10
CA SER A 181 4.18 -32.74 39.51
C SER A 181 4.86 -33.76 40.42
N LEU A 182 5.11 -34.98 39.92
CA LEU A 182 5.88 -36.01 40.63
C LEU A 182 7.38 -35.65 40.69
N PHE A 183 7.94 -35.13 39.59
CA PHE A 183 9.34 -34.67 39.58
C PHE A 183 9.59 -33.52 40.56
N GLN A 184 8.61 -32.60 40.72
CA GLN A 184 8.66 -31.50 41.69
C GLN A 184 8.67 -31.96 43.16
N GLN A 185 8.23 -33.18 43.46
CA GLN A 185 8.21 -33.72 44.82
C GLN A 185 9.57 -34.32 45.23
N ILE A 186 10.51 -34.50 44.29
CA ILE A 186 11.82 -35.12 44.54
C ILE A 186 12.84 -34.05 44.96
N GLN A 187 13.35 -34.10 46.19
CA GLN A 187 14.31 -33.12 46.71
C GLN A 187 15.70 -33.17 46.05
N ARG A 188 16.14 -34.34 45.55
CA ARG A 188 17.42 -34.52 44.85
C ARG A 188 17.28 -35.49 43.67
N PRO A 189 16.96 -35.01 42.46
CA PRO A 189 16.85 -35.87 41.28
C PRO A 189 18.23 -36.40 40.87
N SER A 190 18.33 -37.68 40.48
CA SER A 190 19.56 -38.28 39.95
C SER A 190 19.81 -37.86 38.48
N LEU A 191 21.07 -37.88 38.04
CA LEU A 191 21.46 -37.55 36.66
C LEU A 191 20.74 -38.42 35.62
N GLY A 192 20.56 -39.71 35.91
CA GLY A 192 19.83 -40.64 35.04
C GLY A 192 18.34 -40.27 34.90
N LEU A 193 17.68 -39.91 36.00
CA LEU A 193 16.28 -39.46 35.98
C LEU A 193 16.14 -38.13 35.24
N GLN A 194 17.08 -37.20 35.46
CA GLN A 194 17.14 -35.92 34.74
C GLN A 194 17.26 -36.14 33.22
N ASN A 195 18.20 -36.98 32.77
CA ASN A 195 18.42 -37.26 31.35
C ASN A 195 17.20 -37.94 30.70
N LEU A 196 16.53 -38.85 31.40
CA LEU A 196 15.32 -39.52 30.91
C LEU A 196 14.17 -38.51 30.70
N VAL A 197 13.91 -37.65 31.68
CA VAL A 197 12.84 -36.65 31.63
C VAL A 197 13.14 -35.58 30.56
N ILE A 198 14.37 -35.08 30.49
CA ILE A 198 14.77 -34.09 29.49
C ILE A 198 14.64 -34.66 28.06
N ARG A 199 15.06 -35.91 27.83
CA ARG A 199 14.93 -36.56 26.52
C ARG A 199 13.47 -36.76 26.13
N TYR A 200 12.63 -37.23 27.07
CA TYR A 200 11.19 -37.37 26.84
C TYR A 200 10.54 -36.03 26.50
N LEU A 201 10.75 -34.99 27.30
CA LEU A 201 10.19 -33.66 27.08
C LEU A 201 10.66 -33.07 25.74
N SER A 202 11.92 -33.30 25.37
CA SER A 202 12.45 -32.85 24.07
C SER A 202 11.79 -33.57 22.89
N ASN A 203 11.52 -34.87 23.00
CA ASN A 203 10.90 -35.66 21.91
C ASN A 203 9.43 -35.28 21.70
N HIS A 204 8.74 -34.85 22.76
CA HIS A 204 7.36 -34.38 22.70
C HIS A 204 7.22 -32.85 22.50
N GLY A 205 8.32 -32.12 22.32
CA GLY A 205 8.30 -30.67 22.05
C GLY A 205 7.91 -29.78 23.25
N LEU A 206 7.94 -30.32 24.47
CA LEU A 206 7.62 -29.62 25.71
C LEU A 206 8.84 -28.86 26.25
N TYR A 207 9.28 -27.85 25.50
CA TYR A 207 10.56 -27.18 25.74
C TYR A 207 10.56 -26.27 26.97
N HIS A 208 9.41 -25.68 27.35
CA HIS A 208 9.33 -24.81 28.53
C HIS A 208 9.50 -25.61 29.81
N GLU A 209 8.82 -26.76 29.87
CA GLU A 209 8.88 -27.73 30.94
C GLU A 209 10.28 -28.35 31.04
N LEU A 210 10.93 -28.63 29.90
CA LEU A 210 12.30 -29.12 29.86
C LEU A 210 13.28 -28.13 30.50
N LEU A 211 13.20 -26.84 30.13
CA LEU A 211 14.06 -25.81 30.73
C LEU A 211 13.80 -25.64 32.22
N TYR A 212 12.54 -25.77 32.65
CA TYR A 212 12.20 -25.77 34.08
C TYR A 212 12.88 -26.93 34.82
N VAL A 213 12.77 -28.16 34.30
CA VAL A 213 13.41 -29.36 34.88
C VAL A 213 14.92 -29.19 34.98
N TYR A 214 15.56 -28.67 33.93
CA TYR A 214 17.00 -28.40 33.92
C TYR A 214 17.41 -27.37 34.99
N LEU A 215 16.72 -26.24 35.07
CA LEU A 215 17.02 -25.19 36.04
C LEU A 215 16.76 -25.65 37.49
N HIS A 216 15.70 -26.42 37.72
CA HIS A 216 15.37 -26.98 39.02
C HIS A 216 16.40 -28.01 39.49
N SER A 217 16.83 -28.91 38.59
CA SER A 217 17.86 -29.92 38.88
C SER A 217 19.22 -29.28 39.17
N GLY A 218 19.56 -28.18 38.47
CA GLY A 218 20.75 -27.39 38.76
C GLY A 218 20.70 -26.70 40.13
N ALA A 219 19.52 -26.24 40.57
CA ALA A 219 19.34 -25.61 41.88
C ALA A 219 19.40 -26.62 43.04
N SER A 220 19.06 -27.89 42.81
CA SER A 220 19.19 -28.99 43.78
C SER A 220 20.57 -29.66 43.78
N GLY A 221 21.52 -29.17 42.97
CA GLY A 221 22.91 -29.62 42.94
C GLY A 221 23.16 -30.87 42.09
N CYS A 222 22.22 -31.26 41.22
CA CYS A 222 22.43 -32.37 40.30
C CYS A 222 23.40 -31.96 39.16
N PRO A 223 24.50 -32.70 38.90
CA PRO A 223 25.41 -32.41 37.80
C PRO A 223 24.73 -32.63 36.45
N SER A 224 25.24 -32.03 35.37
CA SER A 224 24.79 -32.25 34.00
C SER A 224 25.94 -32.73 33.14
N ASP A 225 25.64 -33.59 32.17
CA ASP A 225 26.63 -34.27 31.34
C ASP A 225 26.41 -33.97 29.84
N ASP A 226 27.20 -34.62 29.00
CA ASP A 226 27.13 -34.53 27.55
C ASP A 226 25.84 -35.11 26.94
N PHE A 227 25.07 -35.89 27.70
CA PHE A 227 23.73 -36.34 27.31
C PHE A 227 22.62 -35.37 27.72
N THR A 228 22.88 -34.47 28.68
CA THR A 228 21.94 -33.40 29.08
C THR A 228 21.97 -32.22 28.11
N PHE A 229 23.16 -31.70 27.81
CA PHE A 229 23.34 -30.40 27.14
C PHE A 229 22.71 -30.30 25.73
N PRO A 230 22.83 -31.29 24.82
CA PRO A 230 22.26 -31.18 23.47
C PRO A 230 20.75 -30.92 23.47
N PHE A 231 19.99 -31.57 24.36
CA PHE A 231 18.54 -31.41 24.45
C PHE A 231 18.14 -30.08 25.10
N VAL A 232 18.89 -29.62 26.10
CA VAL A 232 18.68 -28.30 26.73
C VAL A 232 18.99 -27.18 25.74
N ILE A 233 20.09 -27.28 24.99
CA ILE A 233 20.45 -26.32 23.95
C ILE A 233 19.39 -26.31 22.83
N LYS A 234 18.92 -27.49 22.42
CA LYS A 234 17.80 -27.63 21.47
C LYS A 234 16.53 -26.94 21.97
N ALA A 235 16.20 -27.08 23.26
CA ALA A 235 15.06 -26.40 23.87
C ALA A 235 15.25 -24.87 23.89
N CYS A 236 16.45 -24.38 24.24
CA CYS A 236 16.77 -22.96 24.16
C CYS A 236 16.66 -22.43 22.72
N ALA A 237 17.05 -23.22 21.73
CA ALA A 237 16.95 -22.88 20.32
C ALA A 237 15.49 -22.80 19.84
N ALA A 238 14.67 -23.78 20.22
CA ALA A 238 13.25 -23.83 19.88
C ALA A 238 12.44 -22.69 20.51
N LEU A 239 12.80 -22.29 21.74
CA LEU A 239 12.14 -21.19 22.46
C LEU A 239 12.77 -19.82 22.20
N ALA A 240 13.83 -19.75 21.40
CA ALA A 240 14.61 -18.55 21.12
C ALA A 240 15.09 -17.78 22.39
N VAL A 241 15.39 -18.49 23.49
CA VAL A 241 15.81 -17.87 24.76
C VAL A 241 17.32 -17.65 24.77
N ILE A 242 17.75 -16.52 24.22
CA ILE A 242 19.18 -16.18 24.02
C ILE A 242 19.97 -16.16 25.34
N ARG A 243 19.40 -15.59 26.40
CA ARG A 243 20.09 -15.41 27.68
C ARG A 243 20.41 -16.75 28.33
N THR A 244 19.41 -17.59 28.51
CA THR A 244 19.56 -18.92 29.12
C THR A 244 20.47 -19.82 28.27
N GLY A 245 20.35 -19.80 26.93
CA GLY A 245 21.26 -20.58 26.08
C GLY A 245 22.72 -20.13 26.17
N LYS A 246 23.00 -18.82 26.32
CA LYS A 246 24.36 -18.32 26.59
C LYS A 246 24.87 -18.73 27.98
N GLU A 247 24.01 -18.74 29.00
CA GLU A 247 24.34 -19.22 30.34
C GLU A 247 24.69 -20.73 30.30
N VAL A 248 23.91 -21.54 29.57
CA VAL A 248 24.17 -22.98 29.34
C VAL A 248 25.48 -23.20 28.60
N HIS A 249 25.77 -22.43 27.54
CA HIS A 249 27.06 -22.49 26.85
C HIS A 249 28.23 -22.15 27.80
N GLY A 250 28.07 -21.17 28.69
CA GLY A 250 29.05 -20.87 29.73
C GLY A 250 29.19 -21.97 30.80
N VAL A 251 28.15 -22.77 31.05
CA VAL A 251 28.24 -23.98 31.89
C VAL A 251 29.06 -25.05 31.17
N VAL A 252 28.76 -25.35 29.89
CA VAL A 252 29.49 -26.33 29.07
C VAL A 252 31.00 -26.08 29.06
N ILE A 253 31.41 -24.82 28.92
CA ILE A 253 32.83 -24.41 28.98
C ILE A 253 33.43 -24.70 30.35
N ARG A 254 32.74 -24.33 31.45
CA ARG A 254 33.23 -24.54 32.81
C ARG A 254 33.30 -26.00 33.24
N THR A 255 32.42 -26.84 32.70
CA THR A 255 32.37 -28.28 33.00
C THR A 255 33.28 -29.11 32.10
N GLY A 256 33.94 -28.50 31.10
CA GLY A 256 34.92 -29.16 30.24
C GLY A 256 34.33 -29.94 29.05
N PHE A 257 33.03 -29.79 28.77
CA PHE A 257 32.38 -30.48 27.65
C PHE A 257 32.46 -29.70 26.31
N GLU A 258 33.22 -28.60 26.26
CA GLU A 258 33.32 -27.72 25.09
C GLU A 258 33.91 -28.37 23.83
N GLN A 259 34.62 -29.50 23.97
CA GLN A 259 35.20 -30.27 22.85
C GLN A 259 34.26 -31.34 22.29
N ASN A 260 33.07 -31.53 22.90
CA ASN A 260 32.11 -32.53 22.42
C ASN A 260 31.43 -32.02 21.14
N LEU A 261 31.64 -32.74 20.03
CA LEU A 261 31.11 -32.39 18.70
C LEU A 261 29.58 -32.27 18.67
N VAL A 262 28.85 -33.15 19.39
CA VAL A 262 27.38 -33.12 19.43
C VAL A 262 26.88 -31.83 20.10
N ILE A 263 27.54 -31.40 21.17
CA ILE A 263 27.24 -30.14 21.86
C ILE A 263 27.61 -28.94 20.97
N GLN A 264 28.77 -28.96 20.31
CA GLN A 264 29.20 -27.91 19.39
C GLN A 264 28.19 -27.74 18.24
N THR A 265 27.74 -28.84 17.62
CA THR A 265 26.70 -28.82 16.57
C THR A 265 25.36 -28.28 17.10
N ALA A 266 24.94 -28.67 18.30
CA ALA A 266 23.75 -28.11 18.94
C ALA A 266 23.88 -26.60 19.22
N LEU A 267 25.07 -26.12 19.61
CA LEU A 267 25.36 -24.70 19.81
C LEU A 267 25.32 -23.90 18.50
N VAL A 268 25.80 -24.48 17.39
CA VAL A 268 25.69 -23.86 16.05
C VAL A 268 24.23 -23.68 15.67
N ASP A 269 23.40 -24.72 15.80
CA ASP A 269 21.95 -24.65 15.53
C ASP A 269 21.24 -23.63 16.46
N PHE A 270 21.62 -23.57 17.74
CA PHE A 270 21.11 -22.58 18.68
C PHE A 270 21.45 -21.14 18.28
N TYR A 271 22.71 -20.84 18.00
CA TYR A 271 23.12 -19.49 17.62
C TYR A 271 22.56 -19.09 16.26
N ALA A 272 22.42 -20.03 15.34
CA ALA A 272 21.76 -19.85 14.05
C ALA A 272 20.28 -19.46 14.21
N LYS A 273 19.50 -20.26 14.96
CA LYS A 273 18.05 -20.01 15.19
C LYS A 273 17.76 -18.75 15.99
N THR A 274 18.70 -18.30 16.80
CA THR A 274 18.57 -17.06 17.57
C THR A 274 19.11 -15.81 16.85
N GLY A 275 19.53 -15.95 15.59
CA GLY A 275 20.02 -14.84 14.76
C GLY A 275 21.43 -14.33 15.10
N CYS A 276 22.15 -15.03 16.00
CA CYS A 276 23.52 -14.70 16.41
C CYS A 276 24.56 -15.34 15.47
N MET A 277 24.47 -15.06 14.16
CA MET A 277 25.28 -15.77 13.15
C MET A 277 26.79 -15.63 13.33
N GLY A 278 27.27 -14.50 13.86
CA GLY A 278 28.70 -14.34 14.18
C GLY A 278 29.20 -15.33 15.23
N MET A 279 28.38 -15.65 16.23
CA MET A 279 28.72 -16.66 17.25
C MET A 279 28.63 -18.07 16.68
N ALA A 280 27.62 -18.36 15.84
CA ALA A 280 27.48 -19.65 15.18
C ALA A 280 28.70 -19.98 14.33
N ARG A 281 29.21 -18.99 13.56
CA ARG A 281 30.43 -19.15 12.76
C ARG A 281 31.67 -19.39 13.63
N GLN A 282 31.83 -18.61 14.70
CA GLN A 282 32.95 -18.80 15.64
C GLN A 282 32.97 -20.17 16.30
N VAL A 283 31.80 -20.77 16.57
CA VAL A 283 31.73 -22.13 17.12
C VAL A 283 32.24 -23.14 16.10
N ILE A 284 31.83 -23.04 14.82
CA ILE A 284 32.34 -23.92 13.74
C ILE A 284 33.84 -23.76 13.52
N ASP A 285 34.34 -22.53 13.48
CA ASP A 285 35.76 -22.26 13.23
C ASP A 285 36.67 -22.84 14.33
N ARG A 286 36.12 -23.13 15.51
CA ARG A 286 36.81 -23.79 16.63
C ARG A 286 36.77 -25.31 16.58
N ILE A 287 35.93 -25.91 15.73
CA ILE A 287 35.85 -27.36 15.57
C ILE A 287 37.03 -27.79 14.67
N PRO A 288 37.98 -28.62 15.14
CA PRO A 288 39.16 -28.99 14.35
C PRO A 288 38.82 -29.73 13.04
N GLN A 289 37.76 -30.55 13.08
CA GLN A 289 37.20 -31.25 11.92
C GLN A 289 35.67 -31.25 12.02
N PRO A 290 34.99 -30.20 11.54
CA PRO A 290 33.54 -30.13 11.56
C PRO A 290 32.97 -31.15 10.57
N ASP A 291 32.00 -31.93 11.04
CA ASP A 291 31.26 -32.86 10.19
C ASP A 291 30.24 -32.13 9.31
N LEU A 292 29.65 -32.86 8.37
CA LEU A 292 28.66 -32.28 7.44
C LEU A 292 27.40 -31.78 8.17
N VAL A 293 27.10 -32.30 9.36
CA VAL A 293 25.92 -31.91 10.15
C VAL A 293 26.09 -30.49 10.71
N ALA A 294 27.26 -30.19 11.28
CA ALA A 294 27.61 -28.85 11.74
C ALA A 294 27.53 -27.83 10.59
N TRP A 295 28.14 -28.14 9.46
CA TRP A 295 28.10 -27.27 8.28
C TRP A 295 26.67 -27.05 7.74
N ASN A 296 25.86 -28.10 7.69
CA ASN A 296 24.46 -28.00 7.26
C ASN A 296 23.63 -27.12 8.22
N ALA A 297 23.87 -27.20 9.53
CA ALA A 297 23.23 -26.34 10.52
C ALA A 297 23.60 -24.85 10.30
N LEU A 298 24.86 -24.57 9.94
CA LEU A 298 25.30 -23.21 9.61
C LEU A 298 24.68 -22.68 8.32
N ILE A 299 24.64 -23.49 7.24
CA ILE A 299 23.96 -23.12 5.99
C ILE A 299 22.48 -22.83 6.23
N ALA A 300 21.79 -23.72 6.97
CA ALA A 300 20.39 -23.51 7.34
C ALA A 300 20.20 -22.23 8.17
N GLY A 301 21.15 -21.92 9.05
CA GLY A 301 21.20 -20.69 9.83
C GLY A 301 21.30 -19.44 8.97
N TYR A 302 22.29 -19.36 8.09
CA TYR A 302 22.45 -18.23 7.18
C TYR A 302 21.23 -18.06 6.26
N SER A 303 20.75 -19.19 5.72
CA SER A 303 19.56 -19.26 4.86
C SER A 303 18.29 -18.72 5.54
N SER A 304 18.03 -19.10 6.79
CA SER A 304 16.84 -18.67 7.55
C SER A 304 16.92 -17.21 8.02
N ASN A 305 18.12 -16.67 8.22
CA ASN A 305 18.34 -15.26 8.60
C ASN A 305 18.50 -14.32 7.37
N GLY A 306 18.30 -14.81 6.15
CA GLY A 306 18.33 -13.99 4.92
C GLY A 306 19.72 -13.67 4.38
N LEU A 307 20.78 -14.23 4.98
CA LEU A 307 22.18 -14.09 4.59
C LEU A 307 22.53 -15.12 3.51
N ASN A 308 21.92 -14.98 2.34
CA ASN A 308 21.96 -16.01 1.29
C ASN A 308 23.34 -16.17 0.66
N TRP A 309 24.12 -15.09 0.53
CA TRP A 309 25.47 -15.15 -0.03
C TRP A 309 26.43 -15.90 0.90
N GLU A 310 26.36 -15.63 2.20
CA GLU A 310 27.16 -16.30 3.22
C GLU A 310 26.82 -17.79 3.31
N ALA A 311 25.53 -18.16 3.16
CA ALA A 311 25.13 -19.56 3.05
C ALA A 311 25.75 -20.26 1.83
N PHE A 312 25.86 -19.55 0.71
CA PHE A 312 26.44 -20.04 -0.53
C PHE A 312 27.97 -20.15 -0.46
N ASP A 313 28.64 -19.22 0.23
CA ASP A 313 30.08 -19.28 0.49
C ASP A 313 30.44 -20.48 1.36
N VAL A 314 29.66 -20.74 2.42
CA VAL A 314 29.82 -21.94 3.26
C VAL A 314 29.66 -23.22 2.43
N PHE A 315 28.71 -23.26 1.48
CA PHE A 315 28.60 -24.39 0.57
C PHE A 315 29.86 -24.56 -0.30
N GLY A 316 30.47 -23.46 -0.75
CA GLY A 316 31.78 -23.48 -1.40
C GLY A 316 32.88 -24.10 -0.53
N GLU A 317 32.92 -23.78 0.76
CA GLU A 317 33.87 -24.36 1.73
C GLU A 317 33.69 -25.88 1.87
N ILE A 318 32.44 -26.38 1.95
CA ILE A 318 32.13 -27.83 1.99
C ILE A 318 32.74 -28.55 0.77
N LEU A 319 32.60 -27.96 -0.42
CA LEU A 319 33.15 -28.52 -1.67
C LEU A 319 34.68 -28.51 -1.68
N VAL A 320 35.32 -27.44 -1.18
CA VAL A 320 36.79 -27.35 -1.07
C VAL A 320 37.35 -28.37 -0.08
N MET A 321 36.62 -28.68 0.99
CA MET A 321 36.98 -29.70 1.99
C MET A 321 36.77 -31.15 1.49
N ASN A 322 36.32 -31.36 0.25
CA ASN A 322 36.00 -32.67 -0.33
C ASN A 322 34.94 -33.48 0.47
N LEU A 323 34.11 -32.80 1.26
CA LEU A 323 32.96 -33.44 1.90
C LEU A 323 31.87 -33.65 0.86
N LYS A 324 31.39 -34.89 0.69
CA LYS A 324 30.34 -35.20 -0.29
C LYS A 324 28.99 -34.62 0.20
N PRO A 325 28.34 -33.72 -0.56
CA PRO A 325 27.02 -33.22 -0.21
C PRO A 325 26.01 -34.37 -0.09
N ASN A 326 25.25 -34.39 1.00
CA ASN A 326 24.18 -35.37 1.22
C ASN A 326 22.79 -34.73 0.96
N LEU A 327 21.72 -35.51 1.18
CA LEU A 327 20.34 -35.05 1.01
C LEU A 327 20.05 -33.75 1.80
N SER A 328 20.52 -33.66 3.04
CA SER A 328 20.33 -32.49 3.90
C SER A 328 21.05 -31.25 3.36
N THR A 329 22.27 -31.40 2.83
CA THR A 329 23.00 -30.29 2.18
C THR A 329 22.27 -29.79 0.94
N LEU A 330 21.73 -30.69 0.11
CA LEU A 330 20.97 -30.30 -1.07
C LEU A 330 19.67 -29.58 -0.69
N ALA A 331 18.96 -30.07 0.32
CA ALA A 331 17.72 -29.48 0.80
C ALA A 331 17.90 -28.06 1.37
N THR A 332 19.06 -27.74 1.96
CA THR A 332 19.35 -26.40 2.51
C THR A 332 19.90 -25.43 1.45
N VAL A 333 20.68 -25.91 0.48
CA VAL A 333 21.36 -25.06 -0.53
C VAL A 333 20.48 -24.74 -1.74
N ILE A 334 19.60 -25.65 -2.19
CA ILE A 334 18.72 -25.39 -3.34
C ILE A 334 17.82 -24.14 -3.12
N PRO A 335 17.15 -23.97 -1.95
CA PRO A 335 16.39 -22.74 -1.68
C PRO A 335 17.24 -21.46 -1.67
N VAL A 336 18.53 -21.55 -1.33
CA VAL A 336 19.47 -20.42 -1.41
C VAL A 336 19.77 -20.10 -2.88
N CYS A 337 20.00 -21.13 -3.72
CA CYS A 337 20.20 -20.94 -5.16
C CYS A 337 19.01 -20.25 -5.82
N THR A 338 17.78 -20.63 -5.47
CA THR A 338 16.56 -20.00 -5.98
C THR A 338 16.49 -18.53 -5.61
N ARG A 339 16.77 -18.16 -4.35
CA ARG A 339 16.72 -16.76 -3.87
C ARG A 339 17.84 -15.88 -4.45
N LEU A 340 19.00 -16.46 -4.75
CA LEU A 340 20.11 -15.75 -5.39
C LEU A 340 19.99 -15.69 -6.93
N GLY A 341 19.06 -16.44 -7.53
CA GLY A 341 18.95 -16.57 -8.98
C GLY A 341 20.07 -17.38 -9.63
N CYS A 342 20.81 -18.20 -8.87
CA CYS A 342 21.95 -18.99 -9.35
C CYS A 342 21.51 -20.31 -10.02
N MET A 343 20.75 -20.20 -11.10
CA MET A 343 20.05 -21.33 -11.71
C MET A 343 20.96 -22.38 -12.34
N HIS A 344 22.12 -21.98 -12.88
CA HIS A 344 23.08 -22.93 -13.42
C HIS A 344 23.62 -23.88 -12.35
N THR A 345 23.92 -23.35 -11.16
CA THR A 345 24.37 -24.14 -10.01
C THR A 345 23.24 -25.03 -9.50
N GLY A 346 22.02 -24.49 -9.39
CA GLY A 346 20.84 -25.27 -9.00
C GLY A 346 20.56 -26.46 -9.92
N LYS A 347 20.62 -26.27 -11.25
CA LYS A 347 20.50 -27.35 -12.24
C LYS A 347 21.63 -28.37 -12.13
N SER A 348 22.85 -27.92 -11.83
CA SER A 348 24.00 -28.82 -11.59
C SER A 348 23.80 -29.68 -10.34
N LEU A 349 23.25 -29.11 -9.26
CA LEU A 349 22.90 -29.83 -8.03
C LEU A 349 21.75 -30.81 -8.25
N HIS A 350 20.77 -30.47 -9.08
CA HIS A 350 19.74 -31.42 -9.52
C HIS A 350 20.35 -32.61 -10.27
N CYS A 351 21.25 -32.37 -11.23
CA CYS A 351 21.95 -33.44 -11.94
C CYS A 351 22.78 -34.33 -10.98
N PHE A 352 23.41 -33.73 -9.98
CA PHE A 352 24.11 -34.47 -8.93
C PHE A 352 23.13 -35.34 -8.12
N ALA A 353 21.99 -34.79 -7.68
CA ALA A 353 20.96 -35.54 -6.97
C ALA A 353 20.44 -36.73 -7.76
N LEU A 354 20.24 -36.56 -9.08
CA LEU A 354 19.83 -37.62 -10.00
C LEU A 354 20.89 -38.73 -10.09
N LYS A 355 22.17 -38.36 -10.29
CA LYS A 355 23.28 -39.33 -10.36
C LYS A 355 23.51 -40.09 -9.05
N SER A 356 23.24 -39.44 -7.92
CA SER A 356 23.41 -40.01 -6.58
C SER A 356 22.18 -40.77 -6.06
N GLY A 357 21.10 -40.85 -6.86
CA GLY A 357 19.87 -41.59 -6.48
C GLY A 357 19.00 -40.90 -5.43
N TYR A 358 19.24 -39.63 -5.10
CA TYR A 358 18.51 -38.92 -4.03
C TYR A 358 17.08 -38.51 -4.41
N LEU A 359 16.70 -38.60 -5.69
CA LEU A 359 15.36 -38.25 -6.17
C LEU A 359 14.26 -39.27 -5.83
N SER A 360 14.64 -40.49 -5.41
CA SER A 360 13.68 -41.45 -4.83
C SER A 360 13.13 -40.96 -3.49
N ASN A 361 13.81 -40.01 -2.83
CA ASN A 361 13.41 -39.47 -1.56
C ASN A 361 12.56 -38.20 -1.74
N ASN A 362 11.28 -38.30 -1.35
CA ASN A 362 10.25 -37.27 -1.55
C ASN A 362 10.54 -35.92 -0.86
N PHE A 363 11.57 -35.79 -0.02
CA PHE A 363 11.93 -34.54 0.65
C PHE A 363 12.65 -33.52 -0.24
N LEU A 364 13.40 -33.95 -1.26
CA LEU A 364 14.19 -33.04 -2.12
C LEU A 364 13.37 -32.44 -3.26
N VAL A 365 12.41 -33.22 -3.77
CA VAL A 365 11.59 -32.88 -4.95
C VAL A 365 10.84 -31.55 -4.79
N PRO A 366 10.20 -31.22 -3.65
CA PRO A 366 9.55 -29.92 -3.45
C PRO A 366 10.49 -28.72 -3.62
N ALA A 367 11.73 -28.80 -3.11
CA ALA A 367 12.72 -27.73 -3.21
C ALA A 367 13.16 -27.53 -4.67
N LEU A 368 13.33 -28.62 -5.42
CA LEU A 368 13.65 -28.58 -6.85
C LEU A 368 12.49 -28.04 -7.69
N ILE A 369 11.24 -28.43 -7.41
CA ILE A 369 10.06 -27.86 -8.08
C ILE A 369 10.01 -26.34 -7.87
N SER A 370 10.21 -25.88 -6.63
CA SER A 370 10.25 -24.44 -6.33
C SER A 370 11.42 -23.73 -7.02
N MET A 371 12.57 -24.37 -7.16
CA MET A 371 13.72 -23.83 -7.90
C MET A 371 13.40 -23.66 -9.38
N TYR A 372 12.85 -24.68 -10.04
CA TYR A 372 12.44 -24.58 -11.45
C TYR A 372 11.33 -23.54 -11.67
N ALA A 373 10.35 -23.46 -10.76
CA ALA A 373 9.32 -22.43 -10.80
C ALA A 373 9.90 -21.01 -10.68
N GLY A 374 10.92 -20.81 -9.85
CA GLY A 374 11.63 -19.53 -9.72
C GLY A 374 12.42 -19.10 -10.97
N ASP A 375 12.76 -20.03 -11.87
CA ASP A 375 13.41 -19.78 -13.18
C ASP A 375 12.39 -19.70 -14.32
N GLU A 376 11.09 -19.62 -13.99
CA GLU A 376 9.97 -19.64 -14.93
C GLU A 376 9.88 -20.93 -15.78
N ASP A 377 10.69 -21.96 -15.50
CA ASP A 377 10.70 -23.26 -16.17
C ASP A 377 9.70 -24.24 -15.54
N LEU A 378 8.42 -23.96 -15.73
CA LEU A 378 7.33 -24.84 -15.28
C LEU A 378 7.32 -26.20 -15.99
N CYS A 379 7.91 -26.31 -17.18
CA CYS A 379 8.03 -27.59 -17.88
C CYS A 379 9.02 -28.52 -17.17
N GLY A 380 10.19 -28.00 -16.77
CA GLY A 380 11.15 -28.72 -15.94
C GLY A 380 10.57 -29.15 -14.60
N ALA A 381 9.85 -28.25 -13.92
CA ALA A 381 9.14 -28.57 -12.68
C ALA A 381 8.10 -29.68 -12.88
N ARG A 382 7.32 -29.61 -13.96
CA ARG A 382 6.29 -30.61 -14.29
C ARG A 382 6.87 -31.97 -14.62
N ASN A 383 7.94 -32.01 -15.42
CA ASN A 383 8.63 -33.26 -15.76
C ASN A 383 9.20 -33.94 -14.51
N LEU A 384 9.80 -33.16 -13.60
CA LEU A 384 10.28 -33.69 -12.33
C LEU A 384 9.13 -34.24 -11.48
N PHE A 385 8.03 -33.49 -11.36
CA PHE A 385 6.83 -33.96 -10.68
C PHE A 385 6.34 -35.29 -11.25
N ASP A 386 6.16 -35.37 -12.58
CA ASP A 386 5.66 -36.59 -13.23
C ASP A 386 6.61 -37.79 -13.06
N SER A 387 7.92 -37.56 -12.96
CA SER A 387 8.93 -38.61 -12.75
C SER A 387 8.87 -39.33 -11.38
N VAL A 388 8.22 -38.74 -10.38
CA VAL A 388 8.10 -39.35 -9.04
C VAL A 388 6.97 -40.40 -9.04
N PRO A 389 7.23 -41.68 -8.76
CA PRO A 389 6.22 -42.74 -8.83
C PRO A 389 5.17 -42.62 -7.72
N GLU A 390 5.57 -42.37 -6.46
CA GLU A 390 4.66 -42.20 -5.32
C GLU A 390 4.73 -40.78 -4.77
N LYS A 391 3.65 -40.01 -4.99
CA LYS A 391 3.56 -38.60 -4.61
C LYS A 391 2.76 -38.44 -3.32
N ASN A 392 3.40 -37.97 -2.27
CA ASN A 392 2.71 -37.56 -1.04
C ASN A 392 2.11 -36.14 -1.17
N ALA A 393 1.36 -35.69 -0.17
CA ALA A 393 0.75 -34.35 -0.16
C ALA A 393 1.77 -33.21 -0.35
N VAL A 394 3.01 -33.39 0.13
CA VAL A 394 4.06 -32.35 0.05
C VAL A 394 4.48 -32.10 -1.40
N VAL A 395 4.66 -33.15 -2.19
CA VAL A 395 5.01 -33.06 -3.62
C VAL A 395 3.88 -32.43 -4.44
N TRP A 396 2.62 -32.79 -4.14
CA TRP A 396 1.44 -32.14 -4.75
C TRP A 396 1.35 -30.65 -4.41
N ASN A 397 1.51 -30.30 -3.13
CA ASN A 397 1.45 -28.91 -2.66
C ASN A 397 2.57 -28.06 -3.30
N ALA A 398 3.78 -28.61 -3.49
CA ALA A 398 4.86 -27.91 -4.16
C ALA A 398 4.51 -27.54 -5.61
N MET A 399 3.88 -28.46 -6.35
CA MET A 399 3.46 -28.19 -7.73
C MET A 399 2.28 -27.21 -7.80
N ILE A 400 1.32 -27.30 -6.86
CA ILE A 400 0.22 -26.33 -6.73
C ILE A 400 0.81 -24.93 -6.45
N SER A 401 1.70 -24.80 -5.47
CA SER A 401 2.39 -23.56 -5.15
C SER A 401 3.17 -23.00 -6.33
N ALA A 402 3.87 -23.83 -7.10
CA ALA A 402 4.59 -23.41 -8.31
C ALA A 402 3.67 -22.77 -9.35
N TYR A 403 2.53 -23.40 -9.66
CA TYR A 403 1.55 -22.81 -10.57
C TYR A 403 0.90 -21.54 -10.01
N THR A 404 0.60 -21.52 -8.71
CA THR A 404 0.04 -20.34 -8.03
C THR A 404 0.99 -19.15 -8.09
N GLN A 405 2.29 -19.35 -7.80
CA GLN A 405 3.32 -18.31 -7.85
C GLN A 405 3.50 -17.73 -9.25
N MET A 406 3.39 -18.57 -10.28
CA MET A 406 3.49 -18.16 -11.69
C MET A 406 2.18 -17.60 -12.27
N GLN A 407 1.20 -17.25 -11.41
CA GLN A 407 -0.11 -16.69 -11.77
C GLN A 407 -0.94 -17.59 -12.73
N LYS A 408 -0.65 -18.89 -12.79
CA LYS A 408 -1.41 -19.87 -13.61
C LYS A 408 -2.49 -20.56 -12.78
N ALA A 409 -3.52 -19.79 -12.40
CA ALA A 409 -4.56 -20.23 -11.48
C ALA A 409 -5.31 -21.52 -11.91
N ILE A 410 -5.63 -21.63 -13.21
CA ILE A 410 -6.36 -22.78 -13.75
C ILE A 410 -5.54 -24.08 -13.57
N SER A 411 -4.25 -24.05 -13.89
CA SER A 411 -3.36 -25.20 -13.74
C SER A 411 -3.16 -25.59 -12.27
N ALA A 412 -3.08 -24.61 -11.36
CA ALA A 412 -3.01 -24.89 -9.92
C ALA A 412 -4.27 -25.64 -9.43
N PHE A 413 -5.45 -25.20 -9.88
CA PHE A 413 -6.71 -25.85 -9.55
C PHE A 413 -6.85 -27.25 -10.19
N GLU A 414 -6.38 -27.43 -11.41
CA GLU A 414 -6.29 -28.76 -12.05
C GLU A 414 -5.41 -29.71 -11.24
N MET A 415 -4.27 -29.25 -10.73
CA MET A 415 -3.41 -30.06 -9.85
C MET A 415 -4.12 -30.47 -8.57
N PHE A 416 -4.83 -29.54 -7.93
CA PHE A 416 -5.64 -29.85 -6.75
C PHE A 416 -6.73 -30.89 -7.07
N ARG A 417 -7.43 -30.78 -8.21
CA ARG A 417 -8.42 -31.78 -8.64
C ARG A 417 -7.80 -33.14 -8.91
N CYS A 418 -6.61 -33.18 -9.52
CA CYS A 418 -5.89 -34.42 -9.75
C CYS A 418 -5.47 -35.09 -8.44
N MET A 419 -5.00 -34.33 -7.44
CA MET A 419 -4.72 -34.85 -6.10
C MET A 419 -5.94 -35.52 -5.48
N LEU A 420 -7.11 -34.87 -5.56
CA LEU A 420 -8.37 -35.43 -5.06
C LEU A 420 -8.82 -36.70 -5.81
N ARG A 421 -8.52 -36.84 -7.11
CA ARG A 421 -8.85 -38.03 -7.91
C ARG A 421 -8.01 -39.26 -7.55
N VAL A 422 -6.85 -39.06 -6.93
CA VAL A 422 -5.97 -40.13 -6.42
C VAL A 422 -6.32 -40.46 -4.95
N ASP A 423 -7.49 -40.02 -4.47
CA ASP A 423 -8.00 -40.23 -3.11
C ASP A 423 -7.07 -39.74 -1.98
N LEU A 424 -6.18 -38.79 -2.29
CA LEU A 424 -5.27 -38.21 -1.32
C LEU A 424 -5.94 -37.04 -0.59
N GLN A 425 -6.03 -37.15 0.74
CA GLN A 425 -6.73 -36.15 1.56
C GLN A 425 -5.98 -34.82 1.59
N PRO A 426 -6.63 -33.68 1.26
CA PRO A 426 -6.06 -32.36 1.44
C PRO A 426 -5.73 -32.11 2.91
N ASN A 427 -4.55 -31.56 3.15
CA ASN A 427 -4.20 -31.03 4.47
C ASN A 427 -4.29 -29.50 4.46
N PHE A 428 -4.06 -28.87 5.61
CA PHE A 428 -4.13 -27.40 5.71
C PHE A 428 -3.14 -26.70 4.75
N VAL A 429 -1.96 -27.29 4.50
CA VAL A 429 -0.96 -26.76 3.57
C VAL A 429 -1.50 -26.79 2.13
N THR A 430 -2.25 -27.83 1.75
CA THR A 430 -2.90 -27.91 0.44
C THR A 430 -3.84 -26.73 0.23
N PHE A 431 -4.74 -26.47 1.18
CA PHE A 431 -5.68 -25.35 1.07
C PHE A 431 -4.97 -23.99 1.04
N VAL A 432 -3.99 -23.76 1.92
CA VAL A 432 -3.20 -22.51 1.93
C VAL A 432 -2.41 -22.32 0.62
N SER A 433 -1.99 -23.39 -0.05
CA SER A 433 -1.26 -23.31 -1.34
C SER A 433 -2.16 -23.00 -2.54
N VAL A 434 -3.43 -23.41 -2.51
CA VAL A 434 -4.37 -23.26 -3.63
C VAL A 434 -5.25 -22.02 -3.50
N ILE A 435 -5.64 -21.59 -2.29
CA ILE A 435 -6.50 -20.40 -2.11
C ILE A 435 -5.95 -19.12 -2.79
N PRO A 436 -4.64 -18.79 -2.70
CA PRO A 436 -4.09 -17.60 -3.36
C PRO A 436 -4.22 -17.64 -4.90
N SER A 437 -4.41 -18.82 -5.50
CA SER A 437 -4.65 -18.96 -6.94
C SER A 437 -5.97 -18.31 -7.38
N CYS A 438 -6.97 -18.25 -6.48
CA CYS A 438 -8.24 -17.58 -6.74
C CYS A 438 -8.07 -16.06 -6.86
N GLU A 439 -7.21 -15.46 -6.03
CA GLU A 439 -6.86 -14.04 -6.09
C GLU A 439 -6.34 -13.68 -7.49
N ASN A 440 -5.43 -14.50 -8.04
CA ASN A 440 -4.84 -14.30 -9.38
C ASN A 440 -5.86 -14.45 -10.53
N SER A 441 -6.90 -15.27 -10.35
CA SER A 441 -7.97 -15.45 -11.35
C SER A 441 -9.06 -14.38 -11.29
N SER A 442 -9.05 -13.53 -10.24
CA SER A 442 -10.09 -12.53 -9.94
C SER A 442 -11.53 -13.10 -9.98
N SER A 443 -11.69 -14.37 -9.63
CA SER A 443 -12.97 -15.10 -9.77
C SER A 443 -13.49 -15.57 -8.41
N LEU A 444 -14.59 -14.97 -7.99
CA LEU A 444 -15.26 -15.27 -6.71
C LEU A 444 -15.79 -16.71 -6.65
N SER A 445 -16.34 -17.22 -7.76
CA SER A 445 -16.94 -18.57 -7.82
C SER A 445 -15.93 -19.69 -7.54
N PHE A 446 -14.67 -19.53 -7.98
CA PHE A 446 -13.61 -20.47 -7.63
C PHE A 446 -13.29 -20.42 -6.14
N GLY A 447 -13.18 -19.21 -5.57
CA GLY A 447 -12.95 -19.01 -4.13
C GLY A 447 -14.02 -19.67 -3.26
N GLU A 448 -15.30 -19.47 -3.59
CA GLU A 448 -16.43 -20.09 -2.91
C GLU A 448 -16.40 -21.63 -2.99
N SER A 449 -16.02 -22.18 -4.15
CA SER A 449 -15.92 -23.63 -4.33
C SER A 449 -14.82 -24.27 -3.47
N LEU A 450 -13.69 -23.58 -3.31
CA LEU A 450 -12.61 -24.01 -2.42
C LEU A 450 -12.99 -23.86 -0.95
N HIS A 451 -13.67 -22.78 -0.59
CA HIS A 451 -14.19 -22.58 0.76
C HIS A 451 -15.20 -23.68 1.14
N ALA A 452 -16.13 -24.04 0.24
CA ALA A 452 -17.01 -25.18 0.44
C ALA A 452 -16.24 -26.51 0.59
N CYS A 453 -15.13 -26.67 -0.13
CA CYS A 453 -14.24 -27.83 -0.01
C CYS A 453 -13.54 -27.88 1.36
N VAL A 454 -13.09 -26.73 1.90
CA VAL A 454 -12.52 -26.62 3.25
C VAL A 454 -13.53 -27.11 4.30
N ILE A 455 -14.78 -26.65 4.21
CA ILE A 455 -15.87 -27.06 5.12
C ILE A 455 -16.14 -28.56 4.99
N LYS A 456 -16.19 -29.08 3.76
CA LYS A 456 -16.43 -30.51 3.51
C LYS A 456 -15.38 -31.42 4.16
N HIS A 457 -14.14 -30.96 4.30
CA HIS A 457 -13.04 -31.71 4.90
C HIS A 457 -12.81 -31.37 6.38
N GLY A 458 -13.73 -30.64 7.04
CA GLY A 458 -13.66 -30.37 8.48
C GLY A 458 -12.47 -29.49 8.90
N SER A 459 -11.96 -28.66 7.98
CA SER A 459 -10.76 -27.84 8.19
C SER A 459 -11.09 -26.34 8.42
N GLU A 460 -12.37 -26.00 8.56
CA GLU A 460 -12.87 -24.62 8.65
C GLU A 460 -12.38 -23.86 9.89
N ASN A 461 -12.03 -24.55 10.98
CA ASN A 461 -11.57 -23.91 12.22
C ASN A 461 -10.04 -23.71 12.27
N GLN A 462 -9.30 -24.09 11.22
CA GLN A 462 -7.85 -23.97 11.18
C GLN A 462 -7.44 -22.54 10.85
N LEU A 463 -6.79 -21.87 11.80
CA LEU A 463 -6.39 -20.46 11.70
C LEU A 463 -5.60 -20.08 10.42
N PRO A 464 -4.65 -20.89 9.92
CA PRO A 464 -3.95 -20.59 8.66
C PRO A 464 -4.88 -20.55 7.43
N ILE A 465 -5.87 -21.45 7.39
CA ILE A 465 -6.83 -21.53 6.28
C ILE A 465 -7.77 -20.33 6.33
N LEU A 466 -8.29 -20.00 7.52
CA LEU A 466 -9.13 -18.82 7.71
C LEU A 466 -8.41 -17.52 7.34
N THR A 467 -7.13 -17.39 7.70
CA THR A 467 -6.31 -16.23 7.30
C THR A 467 -6.19 -16.12 5.78
N ALA A 468 -5.97 -17.25 5.09
CA ALA A 468 -5.93 -17.28 3.63
C ALA A 468 -7.29 -16.96 3.00
N LEU A 469 -8.40 -17.47 3.55
CA LEU A 469 -9.76 -17.18 3.09
C LEU A 469 -10.15 -15.72 3.27
N VAL A 470 -9.85 -15.12 4.42
CA VAL A 470 -10.07 -13.68 4.71
C VAL A 470 -9.29 -12.82 3.72
N SER A 471 -8.01 -13.10 3.50
CA SER A 471 -7.21 -12.42 2.47
C SER A 471 -7.83 -12.55 1.08
N MET A 472 -8.26 -13.75 0.72
CA MET A 472 -8.82 -14.05 -0.59
C MET A 472 -10.14 -13.29 -0.83
N TYR A 473 -11.10 -13.40 0.08
CA TYR A 473 -12.39 -12.68 -0.04
C TYR A 473 -12.18 -11.17 -0.07
N ALA A 474 -11.31 -10.64 0.80
CA ALA A 474 -10.99 -9.23 0.80
C ALA A 474 -10.38 -8.76 -0.52
N LYS A 475 -9.40 -9.47 -1.09
CA LYS A 475 -8.79 -9.07 -2.37
C LYS A 475 -9.71 -9.24 -3.58
N LEU A 476 -10.69 -10.14 -3.51
CA LEU A 476 -11.73 -10.29 -4.52
C LEU A 476 -12.86 -9.25 -4.41
N GLY A 477 -12.83 -8.40 -3.39
CA GLY A 477 -13.80 -7.32 -3.17
C GLY A 477 -15.02 -7.69 -2.35
N ASP A 478 -15.13 -8.94 -1.89
CA ASP A 478 -16.21 -9.38 -0.99
C ASP A 478 -15.79 -9.20 0.47
N THR A 479 -15.94 -7.96 0.95
CA THR A 479 -15.57 -7.59 2.31
C THR A 479 -16.52 -8.15 3.37
N ASP A 480 -17.76 -8.45 2.99
CA ASP A 480 -18.78 -8.97 3.91
C ASP A 480 -18.46 -10.42 4.31
N SER A 481 -18.13 -11.28 3.34
CA SER A 481 -17.67 -12.64 3.62
C SER A 481 -16.36 -12.65 4.42
N SER A 482 -15.44 -11.73 4.11
CA SER A 482 -14.20 -11.55 4.87
C SER A 482 -14.49 -11.19 6.34
N GLN A 483 -15.41 -10.27 6.60
CA GLN A 483 -15.81 -9.88 7.95
C GLN A 483 -16.53 -11.02 8.69
N TYR A 484 -17.41 -11.74 7.99
CA TYR A 484 -18.13 -12.89 8.54
C TYR A 484 -17.20 -14.00 9.03
N LEU A 485 -16.10 -14.26 8.32
CA LEU A 485 -15.07 -15.21 8.76
C LEU A 485 -14.20 -14.67 9.89
N PHE A 486 -14.04 -13.36 9.98
CA PHE A 486 -13.19 -12.70 10.95
C PHE A 486 -13.85 -12.60 12.34
N GLU A 487 -15.09 -12.13 12.43
CA GLU A 487 -15.77 -11.83 13.71
C GLU A 487 -15.86 -13.04 14.68
N PRO A 488 -16.34 -14.23 14.26
CA PRO A 488 -16.63 -15.34 15.17
C PRO A 488 -15.40 -15.96 15.83
N MET A 489 -14.19 -15.61 15.39
CA MET A 489 -12.96 -16.30 15.79
C MET A 489 -12.51 -15.95 17.22
N PRO A 490 -12.44 -16.92 18.15
CA PRO A 490 -12.05 -16.69 19.54
C PRO A 490 -10.53 -16.51 19.73
N SER A 491 -9.70 -17.09 18.86
CA SER A 491 -8.24 -16.98 18.89
C SER A 491 -7.70 -16.40 17.59
N LYS A 492 -7.63 -15.07 17.51
CA LYS A 492 -7.06 -14.35 16.36
C LYS A 492 -5.54 -14.23 16.52
N ASN A 493 -4.78 -14.37 15.44
CA ASN A 493 -3.35 -14.04 15.40
C ASN A 493 -3.12 -12.71 14.67
N LEU A 494 -1.89 -12.20 14.76
CA LEU A 494 -1.49 -10.94 14.14
C LEU A 494 -1.68 -10.93 12.61
N LEU A 495 -1.46 -12.07 11.94
CA LEU A 495 -1.62 -12.21 10.48
C LEU A 495 -3.08 -12.03 10.04
N LEU A 496 -4.02 -12.57 10.80
CA LEU A 496 -5.46 -12.43 10.52
C LEU A 496 -5.91 -10.97 10.68
N TRP A 497 -5.47 -10.28 11.74
CA TRP A 497 -5.69 -8.84 11.91
C TRP A 497 -5.12 -8.03 10.74
N ASN A 498 -3.87 -8.30 10.36
CA ASN A 498 -3.22 -7.61 9.24
C ASN A 498 -3.92 -7.85 7.91
N SER A 499 -4.44 -9.06 7.68
CA SER A 499 -5.20 -9.41 6.48
C SER A 499 -6.51 -8.62 6.42
N MET A 500 -7.23 -8.50 7.53
CA MET A 500 -8.48 -7.73 7.60
C MET A 500 -8.24 -6.22 7.42
N ILE A 501 -7.26 -5.66 8.13
CA ILE A 501 -6.89 -4.23 8.02
C ILE A 501 -6.49 -3.90 6.58
N SER A 502 -5.60 -4.69 5.98
CA SER A 502 -5.14 -4.46 4.61
C SER A 502 -6.25 -4.69 3.59
N GLY A 503 -7.13 -5.67 3.84
CA GLY A 503 -8.31 -5.95 3.04
C GLY A 503 -9.27 -4.77 2.96
N TYR A 504 -9.56 -4.11 4.08
CA TYR A 504 -10.38 -2.90 4.07
C TYR A 504 -9.70 -1.72 3.37
N VAL A 505 -8.38 -1.56 3.51
CA VAL A 505 -7.64 -0.52 2.80
C VAL A 505 -7.69 -0.73 1.29
N TYR A 506 -7.49 -1.97 0.84
CA TYR A 506 -7.52 -2.35 -0.57
C TYR A 506 -8.86 -2.01 -1.23
N ASN A 507 -9.98 -2.20 -0.51
CA ASN A 507 -11.33 -1.95 -1.01
C ASN A 507 -11.85 -0.52 -0.77
N GLY A 508 -11.00 0.42 -0.36
CA GLY A 508 -11.43 1.80 -0.14
C GLY A 508 -12.22 2.05 1.16
N LEU A 509 -12.35 1.05 2.03
CA LEU A 509 -13.11 1.12 3.29
C LEU A 509 -12.21 1.57 4.46
N TRP A 510 -11.59 2.74 4.30
CA TRP A 510 -10.53 3.22 5.21
C TRP A 510 -10.99 3.40 6.67
N ASN A 511 -12.23 3.83 6.88
CA ASN A 511 -12.79 4.01 8.23
C ASN A 511 -12.93 2.68 8.98
N LEU A 512 -13.35 1.61 8.29
CA LEU A 512 -13.46 0.28 8.88
C LEU A 512 -12.07 -0.30 9.19
N SER A 513 -11.08 -0.04 8.33
CA SER A 513 -9.68 -0.40 8.60
C SER A 513 -9.17 0.23 9.91
N LEU A 514 -9.42 1.54 10.14
CA LEU A 514 -9.06 2.19 11.40
C LEU A 514 -9.84 1.63 12.60
N GLY A 515 -11.09 1.22 12.39
CA GLY A 515 -11.92 0.55 13.41
C GLY A 515 -11.30 -0.78 13.87
N VAL A 516 -11.00 -1.67 12.93
CA VAL A 516 -10.36 -2.98 13.21
C VAL A 516 -8.99 -2.82 13.85
N PHE A 517 -8.21 -1.82 13.43
CA PHE A 517 -6.92 -1.54 14.06
C PHE A 517 -7.05 -1.13 15.54
N ARG A 518 -8.07 -0.35 15.89
CA ARG A 518 -8.35 -0.02 17.29
C ARG A 518 -8.79 -1.25 18.08
N GLU A 519 -9.64 -2.09 17.50
CA GLU A 519 -10.09 -3.34 18.13
C GLU A 519 -8.92 -4.28 18.44
N MET A 520 -7.99 -4.42 17.50
CA MET A 520 -6.73 -5.17 17.69
C MET A 520 -5.96 -4.67 18.92
N GLN A 521 -5.83 -3.34 19.08
CA GLN A 521 -5.16 -2.74 20.22
C GLN A 521 -5.92 -2.95 21.53
N PHE A 522 -7.26 -2.83 21.53
CA PHE A 522 -8.10 -3.10 22.70
C PHE A 522 -8.06 -4.57 23.14
N SER A 523 -7.84 -5.49 22.20
CA SER A 523 -7.63 -6.91 22.47
C SER A 523 -6.22 -7.25 22.98
N GLY A 524 -5.37 -6.24 23.20
CA GLY A 524 -4.04 -6.39 23.78
C GLY A 524 -2.93 -6.82 22.81
N PHE A 525 -3.22 -6.88 21.50
CA PHE A 525 -2.20 -7.18 20.50
C PHE A 525 -1.33 -5.95 20.23
N VAL A 526 -0.02 -6.17 20.10
CA VAL A 526 0.93 -5.11 19.73
C VAL A 526 1.04 -5.05 18.20
N PRO A 527 0.70 -3.91 17.57
CA PRO A 527 0.87 -3.72 16.13
C PRO A 527 2.32 -3.94 15.68
N ASP A 528 2.48 -4.64 14.55
CA ASP A 528 3.77 -4.76 13.87
C ASP A 528 3.92 -3.73 12.75
N ALA A 529 5.05 -3.77 12.05
CA ALA A 529 5.32 -2.87 10.94
C ALA A 529 4.31 -3.01 9.80
N VAL A 530 3.74 -4.21 9.57
CA VAL A 530 2.74 -4.45 8.52
C VAL A 530 1.42 -3.80 8.91
N SER A 531 0.96 -3.96 10.16
CA SER A 531 -0.24 -3.28 10.67
C SER A 531 -0.11 -1.76 10.50
N ILE A 532 1.05 -1.21 10.86
CA ILE A 532 1.32 0.23 10.80
C ILE A 532 1.30 0.74 9.36
N VAL A 533 1.95 0.05 8.42
CA VAL A 533 1.97 0.44 7.00
C VAL A 533 0.55 0.48 6.43
N SER A 534 -0.26 -0.55 6.69
CA SER A 534 -1.64 -0.60 6.20
C SER A 534 -2.50 0.54 6.77
N VAL A 535 -2.36 0.82 8.07
CA VAL A 535 -3.08 1.93 8.72
C VAL A 535 -2.61 3.30 8.23
N LEU A 536 -1.31 3.50 8.00
CA LEU A 536 -0.80 4.76 7.43
C LEU A 536 -1.38 5.01 6.03
N SER A 537 -1.52 3.97 5.21
CA SER A 537 -2.21 4.07 3.92
C SER A 537 -3.67 4.51 4.07
N ALA A 538 -4.40 3.96 5.05
CA ALA A 538 -5.76 4.40 5.36
C ALA A 538 -5.80 5.87 5.81
N CYS A 539 -4.88 6.27 6.70
CA CYS A 539 -4.76 7.65 7.17
C CYS A 539 -4.41 8.64 6.04
N SER A 540 -3.61 8.20 5.06
CA SER A 540 -3.26 8.96 3.86
C SER A 540 -4.51 9.32 3.06
N LYS A 541 -5.35 8.32 2.78
CA LYS A 541 -6.57 8.48 1.98
C LYS A 541 -7.67 9.25 2.69
N LEU A 542 -7.74 9.16 4.01
CA LEU A 542 -8.65 9.93 4.84
C LEU A 542 -8.14 11.33 5.21
N GLU A 543 -6.90 11.68 4.84
CA GLU A 543 -6.19 12.88 5.31
C GLU A 543 -6.22 13.05 6.83
N ALA A 544 -6.20 11.92 7.56
CA ALA A 544 -6.36 11.87 9.01
C ALA A 544 -5.05 12.22 9.75
N ASP A 545 -4.65 13.49 9.69
CA ASP A 545 -3.36 14.02 10.18
C ASP A 545 -3.05 13.62 11.65
N LEU A 546 -4.03 13.75 12.54
CA LEU A 546 -3.85 13.43 13.97
C LEU A 546 -3.60 11.94 14.22
N VAL A 547 -4.33 11.07 13.51
CA VAL A 547 -4.19 9.61 13.65
C VAL A 547 -2.86 9.16 13.06
N GLY A 548 -2.48 9.63 11.88
CA GLY A 548 -1.18 9.26 11.29
C GLY A 548 0.01 9.79 12.11
N LYS A 549 -0.08 10.98 12.72
CA LYS A 549 0.93 11.48 13.66
C LYS A 549 1.07 10.61 14.92
N SER A 550 -0.04 10.11 15.47
CA SER A 550 0.02 9.23 16.65
C SER A 550 0.64 7.87 16.29
N VAL A 551 0.35 7.34 15.10
CA VAL A 551 0.97 6.12 14.56
C VAL A 551 2.47 6.32 14.30
N HIS A 552 2.89 7.48 13.79
CA HIS A 552 4.30 7.82 13.65
C HIS A 552 5.01 7.88 15.02
N ALA A 553 4.42 8.56 16.01
CA ALA A 553 4.95 8.61 17.37
C ALA A 553 5.07 7.21 18.02
N PHE A 554 4.09 6.34 17.78
CA PHE A 554 4.14 4.94 18.19
C PHE A 554 5.30 4.20 17.54
N SER A 555 5.53 4.41 16.24
CA SER A 555 6.63 3.79 15.48
C SER A 555 8.01 4.18 16.02
N ILE A 556 8.19 5.46 16.38
CA ILE A 556 9.39 5.98 17.04
C ILE A 556 9.60 5.26 18.39
N ARG A 557 8.58 5.22 19.24
CA ARG A 557 8.66 4.59 20.57
C ARG A 557 9.00 3.10 20.53
N LYS A 558 8.61 2.40 19.47
CA LYS A 558 8.87 0.97 19.28
C LYS A 558 10.15 0.68 18.50
N GLY A 559 10.84 1.70 18.00
CA GLY A 559 12.08 1.54 17.24
C GLY A 559 11.88 0.99 15.83
N PHE A 560 10.69 1.17 15.23
CA PHE A 560 10.39 0.63 13.91
C PHE A 560 10.93 1.47 12.74
N LEU A 561 11.52 2.65 13.00
CA LEU A 561 12.04 3.54 11.94
C LEU A 561 13.22 2.96 11.15
N SER A 562 13.87 1.91 11.65
CA SER A 562 14.85 1.13 10.88
C SER A 562 14.21 0.32 9.75
N ASN A 563 12.89 0.07 9.80
CA ASN A 563 12.17 -0.64 8.75
C ASN A 563 11.91 0.30 7.56
N LEU A 564 12.57 0.01 6.43
CA LEU A 564 12.49 0.82 5.21
C LEU A 564 11.06 0.93 4.65
N ASN A 565 10.24 -0.12 4.75
CA ASN A 565 8.86 -0.10 4.23
C ASN A 565 7.95 0.83 5.05
N LEU A 566 8.12 0.82 6.37
CA LEU A 566 7.39 1.72 7.27
C LEU A 566 7.81 3.18 7.04
N SER A 567 9.11 3.44 6.90
CA SER A 567 9.63 4.79 6.62
C SER A 567 9.14 5.31 5.27
N ASN A 568 9.09 4.47 4.24
CA ASN A 568 8.50 4.82 2.94
C ASN A 568 6.98 5.09 3.04
N ALA A 569 6.24 4.33 3.85
CA ALA A 569 4.82 4.56 4.09
C ALA A 569 4.55 5.87 4.85
N LEU A 570 5.40 6.23 5.82
CA LEU A 570 5.36 7.52 6.50
C LEU A 570 5.66 8.68 5.56
N LEU A 571 6.63 8.53 4.64
CA LEU A 571 6.90 9.53 3.60
C LEU A 571 5.69 9.74 2.69
N ALA A 572 5.02 8.66 2.28
CA ALA A 572 3.81 8.72 1.47
C ALA A 572 2.69 9.44 2.24
N PHE A 573 2.44 9.04 3.49
CA PHE A 573 1.45 9.67 4.37
C PHE A 573 1.65 11.18 4.53
N TYR A 574 2.86 11.62 4.88
CA TYR A 574 3.13 13.05 5.04
C TYR A 574 3.11 13.82 3.73
N SER A 575 3.46 13.16 2.63
CA SER A 575 3.35 13.74 1.30
C SER A 575 1.88 13.94 0.96
N ASP A 576 1.04 12.92 1.02
CA ASP A 576 -0.39 13.00 0.69
C ASP A 576 -1.15 14.01 1.59
N CYS A 577 -0.87 14.05 2.90
CA CYS A 577 -1.50 14.99 3.84
C CYS A 577 -1.01 16.46 3.72
N HIS A 578 -0.41 16.85 2.59
CA HIS A 578 0.11 18.20 2.33
C HIS A 578 1.20 18.69 3.32
N ARG A 579 1.92 17.77 3.98
CA ARG A 579 2.93 18.06 5.02
C ARG A 579 4.36 17.76 4.56
N LEU A 580 4.71 18.23 3.36
CA LEU A 580 6.03 17.96 2.74
C LEU A 580 7.24 18.30 3.62
N SER A 581 7.15 19.29 4.52
CA SER A 581 8.23 19.60 5.46
C SER A 581 8.61 18.43 6.38
N TYR A 582 7.62 17.66 6.84
CA TYR A 582 7.83 16.47 7.67
C TYR A 582 8.42 15.31 6.86
N SER A 583 8.01 15.16 5.60
CA SER A 583 8.64 14.18 4.69
C SER A 583 10.13 14.46 4.49
N ILE A 584 10.51 15.74 4.36
CA ILE A 584 11.91 16.16 4.19
C ILE A 584 12.74 15.90 5.46
N THR A 585 12.18 16.16 6.65
CA THR A 585 12.88 15.85 7.90
C THR A 585 13.07 14.35 8.06
N LEU A 586 12.04 13.55 7.75
CA LEU A 586 12.11 12.09 7.83
C LEU A 586 13.17 11.52 6.87
N LEU A 587 13.27 12.03 5.64
CA LEU A 587 14.29 11.61 4.68
C LEU A 587 15.73 11.76 5.22
N ARG A 588 15.99 12.85 5.98
CA ARG A 588 17.31 13.12 6.56
C ARG A 588 17.66 12.13 7.66
N GLU A 589 16.66 11.65 8.39
CA GLU A 589 16.82 10.70 9.49
C GLU A 589 16.91 9.23 9.01
N MET A 590 16.51 8.94 7.76
CA MET A 590 16.55 7.58 7.21
C MET A 590 17.99 7.08 6.96
N PRO A 591 18.43 5.99 7.62
CA PRO A 591 19.80 5.46 7.50
C PRO A 591 20.07 4.81 6.14
N THR A 592 19.04 4.21 5.54
CA THR A 592 19.09 3.57 4.22
C THR A 592 17.96 4.09 3.35
N LYS A 593 18.21 4.30 2.06
CA LYS A 593 17.25 4.81 1.08
C LYS A 593 17.22 3.89 -0.15
N ASN A 594 16.08 3.77 -0.80
CA ASN A 594 15.95 3.06 -2.07
C ASN A 594 15.22 3.93 -3.11
N SER A 595 15.07 3.41 -4.34
CA SER A 595 14.36 4.13 -5.41
C SER A 595 12.93 4.51 -5.01
N ILE A 596 12.24 3.67 -4.24
CA ILE A 596 10.87 3.94 -3.73
C ILE A 596 10.87 5.19 -2.85
N THR A 597 11.84 5.35 -1.95
CA THR A 597 11.97 6.55 -1.08
C THR A 597 11.98 7.84 -1.90
N TRP A 598 12.78 7.88 -2.97
CA TRP A 598 12.90 9.03 -3.86
C TRP A 598 11.65 9.23 -4.72
N ASN A 599 11.11 8.16 -5.31
CA ASN A 599 9.90 8.20 -6.14
C ASN A 599 8.70 8.77 -5.36
N THR A 600 8.52 8.35 -4.10
CA THR A 600 7.46 8.87 -3.22
C THR A 600 7.58 10.38 -3.00
N LEU A 601 8.80 10.90 -2.79
CA LEU A 601 9.02 12.33 -2.58
C LEU A 601 8.88 13.15 -3.86
N ILE A 602 9.40 12.65 -4.99
CA ILE A 602 9.27 13.29 -6.30
C ILE A 602 7.78 13.39 -6.65
N SER A 603 7.06 12.27 -6.58
CA SER A 603 5.61 12.21 -6.81
C SER A 603 4.85 13.16 -5.87
N GLY A 604 5.16 13.13 -4.58
CA GLY A 604 4.57 14.03 -3.59
C GLY A 604 4.81 15.52 -3.93
N CYS A 605 6.02 15.90 -4.35
CA CYS A 605 6.30 17.28 -4.76
C CYS A 605 5.49 17.69 -6.00
N VAL A 606 5.37 16.80 -6.99
CA VAL A 606 4.61 17.04 -8.21
C VAL A 606 3.11 17.18 -7.94
N HIS A 607 2.53 16.30 -7.11
CA HIS A 607 1.12 16.40 -6.70
C HIS A 607 0.79 17.72 -6.00
N HIS A 608 1.74 18.30 -5.26
CA HIS A 608 1.57 19.59 -4.57
C HIS A 608 2.04 20.80 -5.39
N CYS A 609 2.23 20.64 -6.70
CA CYS A 609 2.67 21.70 -7.63
C CYS A 609 4.00 22.37 -7.21
N LYS A 610 4.88 21.67 -6.50
CA LYS A 610 6.22 22.14 -6.09
C LYS A 610 7.29 21.59 -7.03
N MET A 611 7.18 21.99 -8.31
CA MET A 611 7.97 21.43 -9.41
C MET A 611 9.49 21.57 -9.19
N GLU A 612 9.95 22.73 -8.72
CA GLU A 612 11.37 22.97 -8.43
C GLU A 612 11.97 21.97 -7.43
N LYS A 613 11.21 21.59 -6.39
CA LYS A 613 11.66 20.62 -5.38
C LYS A 613 11.69 19.20 -5.93
N ALA A 614 10.75 18.85 -6.81
CA ALA A 614 10.75 17.55 -7.48
C ALA A 614 12.02 17.36 -8.32
N VAL A 615 12.39 18.37 -9.12
CA VAL A 615 13.61 18.36 -9.93
C VAL A 615 14.87 18.31 -9.05
N ALA A 616 14.89 19.04 -7.93
CA ALA A 616 16.00 18.98 -6.98
C ALA A 616 16.20 17.57 -6.38
N PHE A 617 15.13 16.87 -5.99
CA PHE A 617 15.22 15.50 -5.48
C PHE A 617 15.61 14.50 -6.56
N TYR A 618 15.13 14.68 -7.80
CA TYR A 618 15.57 13.89 -8.94
C TYR A 618 17.09 13.99 -9.15
N HIS A 619 17.67 15.19 -9.14
CA HIS A 619 19.11 15.36 -9.25
C HIS A 619 19.88 14.80 -8.05
N GLN A 620 19.33 14.90 -6.84
CA GLN A 620 19.93 14.30 -5.65
C GLN A 620 19.97 12.77 -5.75
N MET A 621 18.89 12.13 -6.19
CA MET A 621 18.82 10.69 -6.42
C MET A 621 19.92 10.23 -7.41
N GLN A 622 20.11 10.97 -8.51
CA GLN A 622 21.18 10.69 -9.48
C GLN A 622 22.58 10.84 -8.88
N LYS A 623 22.80 11.88 -8.06
CA LYS A 623 24.08 12.14 -7.40
C LYS A 623 24.45 11.04 -6.39
N GLU A 624 23.46 10.45 -5.73
CA GLU A 624 23.62 9.32 -4.82
C GLU A 624 23.79 7.97 -5.55
N GLY A 625 23.79 7.97 -6.89
CA GLY A 625 24.12 6.79 -7.72
C GLY A 625 22.96 5.82 -7.97
N PHE A 626 21.72 6.19 -7.64
CA PHE A 626 20.56 5.35 -7.93
C PHE A 626 20.22 5.36 -9.42
N GLN A 627 19.93 4.18 -9.99
CA GLN A 627 19.44 4.10 -11.36
C GLN A 627 17.99 4.58 -11.44
N LEU A 628 17.69 5.33 -12.50
CA LEU A 628 16.33 5.77 -12.80
C LEU A 628 15.50 4.57 -13.28
N ASP A 629 14.45 4.26 -12.56
CA ASP A 629 13.44 3.27 -12.92
C ASP A 629 12.25 3.91 -13.65
N LEU A 630 11.36 3.07 -14.19
CA LEU A 630 10.17 3.51 -14.92
C LEU A 630 9.29 4.46 -14.07
N VAL A 631 9.14 4.19 -12.78
CA VAL A 631 8.32 4.99 -11.87
C VAL A 631 8.95 6.37 -11.67
N THR A 632 10.27 6.46 -11.50
CA THR A 632 10.97 7.75 -11.40
C THR A 632 10.73 8.63 -12.62
N LEU A 633 10.82 8.05 -13.83
CA LEU A 633 10.62 8.80 -15.08
C LEU A 633 9.19 9.31 -15.20
N ILE A 634 8.20 8.45 -14.92
CA ILE A 634 6.78 8.83 -14.94
C ILE A 634 6.49 9.94 -13.92
N SER A 635 7.03 9.83 -12.70
CA SER A 635 6.78 10.79 -11.62
C SER A 635 7.41 12.16 -11.87
N ILE A 636 8.56 12.26 -12.56
CA ILE A 636 9.22 13.56 -12.79
C ILE A 636 8.70 14.30 -14.03
N LEU A 637 8.22 13.58 -15.05
CA LEU A 637 7.79 14.19 -16.33
C LEU A 637 6.76 15.34 -16.20
N PRO A 638 5.75 15.29 -15.31
CA PRO A 638 4.82 16.41 -15.14
C PRO A 638 5.50 17.71 -14.68
N SER A 639 6.61 17.62 -13.91
CA SER A 639 7.40 18.79 -13.50
C SER A 639 8.21 19.42 -14.65
N LEU A 640 8.34 18.70 -15.76
CA LEU A 640 9.05 19.12 -16.96
C LEU A 640 8.10 19.58 -18.08
N GLY A 641 6.82 19.81 -17.76
CA GLY A 641 5.81 20.28 -18.71
C GLY A 641 5.88 21.77 -19.06
N GLU A 642 6.82 22.51 -18.49
CA GLU A 642 7.02 23.93 -18.81
C GLU A 642 7.85 24.10 -20.09
N LYS A 643 7.52 25.12 -20.89
CA LYS A 643 8.16 25.36 -22.20
C LYS A 643 9.69 25.48 -22.12
N GLU A 644 10.22 25.97 -21.01
CA GLU A 644 11.67 26.11 -20.75
C GLU A 644 12.37 24.77 -20.47
N SER A 645 11.61 23.74 -20.05
CA SER A 645 12.10 22.43 -19.61
C SER A 645 12.07 21.35 -20.70
N LEU A 646 11.65 21.69 -21.92
CA LEU A 646 11.52 20.74 -23.05
C LEU A 646 12.80 19.94 -23.32
N GLY A 647 13.97 20.58 -23.23
CA GLY A 647 15.26 19.90 -23.43
C GLY A 647 15.53 18.79 -22.42
N GLN A 648 15.14 18.99 -21.15
CA GLN A 648 15.27 17.96 -20.11
C GLN A 648 14.26 16.82 -20.33
N GLY A 649 13.03 17.15 -20.73
CA GLY A 649 12.01 16.16 -21.09
C GLY A 649 12.46 15.26 -22.26
N MET A 650 13.07 15.85 -23.29
CA MET A 650 13.66 15.10 -24.41
C MET A 650 14.82 14.18 -23.98
N ALA A 651 15.67 14.62 -23.05
CA ALA A 651 16.75 13.79 -22.52
C ALA A 651 16.21 12.56 -21.76
N ILE A 652 15.14 12.74 -20.96
CA ILE A 652 14.45 11.64 -20.27
C ILE A 652 13.80 10.68 -21.28
N HIS A 653 13.15 11.21 -22.31
CA HIS A 653 12.59 10.38 -23.38
C HIS A 653 13.66 9.53 -24.08
N GLY A 654 14.81 10.12 -24.42
CA GLY A 654 15.95 9.39 -25.00
C GLY A 654 16.50 8.31 -24.05
N TYR A 655 16.58 8.60 -22.75
CA TYR A 655 16.96 7.61 -21.74
C TYR A 655 15.97 6.45 -21.65
N ALA A 656 14.67 6.73 -21.70
CA ALA A 656 13.62 5.70 -21.67
C ALA A 656 13.71 4.75 -22.87
N ILE A 657 13.98 5.27 -24.07
CA ILE A 657 14.22 4.45 -25.26
C ILE A 657 15.45 3.56 -25.04
N LYS A 658 16.57 4.12 -24.56
CA LYS A 658 17.82 3.37 -24.33
C LYS A 658 17.66 2.23 -23.32
N LYS A 659 16.77 2.38 -22.34
CA LYS A 659 16.48 1.37 -21.30
C LYS A 659 15.34 0.42 -21.65
N GLY A 660 14.67 0.61 -22.80
CA GLY A 660 13.55 -0.22 -23.23
C GLY A 660 12.22 0.09 -22.51
N PHE A 661 12.10 1.25 -21.87
CA PHE A 661 10.86 1.68 -21.20
C PHE A 661 9.85 2.31 -22.16
N SER A 662 10.23 2.59 -23.41
CA SER A 662 9.37 3.26 -24.40
C SER A 662 8.16 2.44 -24.86
N SER A 663 8.14 1.12 -24.60
CA SER A 663 6.98 0.27 -24.88
C SER A 663 5.92 0.32 -23.78
N ASP A 664 6.22 0.89 -22.61
CA ASP A 664 5.27 0.99 -21.50
C ASP A 664 4.20 2.07 -21.78
N ILE A 665 2.92 1.70 -21.63
CA ILE A 665 1.79 2.58 -21.92
C ILE A 665 1.77 3.79 -20.98
N SER A 666 2.13 3.61 -19.70
CA SER A 666 2.11 4.68 -18.70
C SER A 666 3.21 5.70 -18.98
N MET A 667 4.40 5.23 -19.38
CA MET A 667 5.49 6.10 -19.85
C MET A 667 5.05 6.90 -21.09
N GLY A 668 4.43 6.24 -22.07
CA GLY A 668 3.91 6.90 -23.27
C GLY A 668 2.91 8.01 -22.95
N ASN A 669 1.95 7.75 -22.05
CA ASN A 669 0.93 8.71 -21.62
C ASN A 669 1.55 9.94 -20.92
N SER A 670 2.54 9.72 -20.05
CA SER A 670 3.26 10.82 -19.39
C SER A 670 4.08 11.65 -20.37
N LEU A 671 4.71 11.02 -21.36
CA LEU A 671 5.46 11.72 -22.41
C LEU A 671 4.54 12.56 -23.31
N ILE A 672 3.41 12.02 -23.75
CA ILE A 672 2.39 12.78 -24.51
C ILE A 672 1.99 14.04 -23.73
N SER A 673 1.64 13.88 -22.45
CA SER A 673 1.25 15.00 -21.60
C SER A 673 2.37 16.04 -21.46
N MET A 674 3.62 15.60 -21.27
CA MET A 674 4.78 16.49 -21.16
C MET A 674 5.03 17.29 -22.44
N TYR A 675 5.06 16.64 -23.60
CA TYR A 675 5.26 17.32 -24.90
C TYR A 675 4.13 18.31 -25.21
N CYS A 676 2.87 17.89 -25.01
CA CYS A 676 1.72 18.77 -25.21
C CYS A 676 1.76 20.00 -24.29
N ASN A 677 2.12 19.83 -23.00
CA ASN A 677 2.25 20.94 -22.07
C ASN A 677 3.40 21.89 -22.43
N CYS A 678 4.52 21.36 -22.95
CA CYS A 678 5.63 22.17 -23.48
C CYS A 678 5.29 22.91 -24.78
N GLY A 679 4.15 22.60 -25.41
CA GLY A 679 3.70 23.18 -26.67
C GLY A 679 4.15 22.45 -27.94
N ASP A 680 4.81 21.30 -27.82
CA ASP A 680 5.18 20.44 -28.96
C ASP A 680 4.09 19.38 -29.19
N LEU A 681 3.00 19.82 -29.82
CA LEU A 681 1.85 18.95 -30.12
C LEU A 681 2.16 17.88 -31.16
N ASP A 682 3.12 18.14 -32.06
CA ASP A 682 3.52 17.22 -33.11
C ASP A 682 4.24 16.00 -32.53
N ALA A 683 5.17 16.22 -31.58
CA ALA A 683 5.84 15.14 -30.87
C ALA A 683 4.85 14.30 -30.04
N GLY A 684 3.90 14.95 -29.35
CA GLY A 684 2.83 14.26 -28.61
C GLY A 684 1.94 13.40 -29.52
N THR A 685 1.55 13.93 -30.69
CA THR A 685 0.74 13.22 -31.69
C THR A 685 1.50 12.05 -32.32
N LEU A 686 2.81 12.22 -32.58
CA LEU A 686 3.66 11.16 -33.12
C LEU A 686 3.79 10.00 -32.13
N LEU A 687 4.03 10.29 -30.85
CA LEU A 687 4.08 9.28 -29.80
C LEU A 687 2.78 8.47 -29.75
N PHE A 688 1.64 9.15 -29.72
CA PHE A 688 0.33 8.51 -29.74
C PHE A 688 0.12 7.58 -30.94
N LYS A 689 0.62 7.95 -32.13
CA LYS A 689 0.53 7.12 -33.34
C LYS A 689 1.43 5.89 -33.30
N VAL A 690 2.61 6.00 -32.69
CA VAL A 690 3.60 4.90 -32.63
C VAL A 690 3.27 3.89 -31.51
N MET A 691 2.43 4.24 -30.54
CA MET A 691 2.02 3.33 -29.47
C MET A 691 1.36 2.04 -30.02
N PRO A 692 1.85 0.84 -29.64
CA PRO A 692 1.30 -0.43 -30.11
C PRO A 692 -0.07 -0.74 -29.51
N THR A 693 -0.29 -0.33 -28.26
CA THR A 693 -1.55 -0.44 -27.55
C THR A 693 -1.88 0.93 -26.94
N ARG A 694 -3.14 1.34 -27.05
CA ARG A 694 -3.63 2.62 -26.52
C ARG A 694 -4.66 2.31 -25.45
N SER A 695 -4.61 3.05 -24.35
CA SER A 695 -5.66 2.99 -23.34
C SER A 695 -6.51 4.26 -23.39
N VAL A 696 -7.66 4.24 -22.72
CA VAL A 696 -8.48 5.45 -22.48
C VAL A 696 -7.64 6.63 -21.95
N VAL A 697 -6.60 6.36 -21.15
CA VAL A 697 -5.67 7.38 -20.63
C VAL A 697 -4.82 7.99 -21.74
N SER A 698 -4.37 7.20 -22.72
CA SER A 698 -3.62 7.68 -23.89
C SER A 698 -4.43 8.67 -24.71
N TRP A 699 -5.71 8.33 -24.99
CA TRP A 699 -6.64 9.20 -25.71
C TRP A 699 -6.86 10.51 -24.94
N ASN A 700 -7.13 10.40 -23.64
CA ASN A 700 -7.39 11.56 -22.80
C ASN A 700 -6.18 12.48 -22.66
N ALA A 701 -4.96 11.96 -22.58
CA ALA A 701 -3.74 12.76 -22.50
C ALA A 701 -3.59 13.67 -23.73
N LEU A 702 -3.78 13.13 -24.94
CA LEU A 702 -3.70 13.90 -26.17
C LEU A 702 -4.88 14.88 -26.32
N MET A 703 -6.10 14.46 -25.97
CA MET A 703 -7.28 15.34 -25.96
C MET A 703 -7.10 16.52 -25.00
N THR A 704 -6.53 16.30 -23.82
CA THR A 704 -6.21 17.37 -22.86
C THR A 704 -5.16 18.32 -23.44
N GLY A 705 -4.15 17.80 -24.14
CA GLY A 705 -3.17 18.59 -24.89
C GLY A 705 -3.84 19.52 -25.91
N PHE A 706 -4.67 18.99 -26.80
CA PHE A 706 -5.40 19.80 -27.78
C PHE A 706 -6.38 20.80 -27.15
N ARG A 707 -7.05 20.41 -26.06
CA ARG A 707 -7.94 21.30 -25.30
C ARG A 707 -7.19 22.51 -24.75
N ASN A 708 -6.04 22.30 -24.12
CA ASN A 708 -5.26 23.38 -23.49
C ASN A 708 -4.70 24.37 -24.53
N HIS A 709 -4.46 23.93 -25.77
CA HIS A 709 -4.03 24.78 -26.90
C HIS A 709 -5.19 25.30 -27.76
N ASN A 710 -6.43 25.24 -27.26
CA ASN A 710 -7.65 25.72 -27.94
C ASN A 710 -7.96 25.06 -29.30
N LEU A 711 -7.43 23.86 -29.57
CA LEU A 711 -7.67 23.08 -30.80
C LEU A 711 -8.89 22.17 -30.66
N GLN A 712 -10.07 22.79 -30.50
CA GLN A 712 -11.33 22.08 -30.20
C GLN A 712 -11.76 21.08 -31.29
N ASN A 713 -11.39 21.31 -32.56
CA ASN A 713 -11.69 20.38 -33.67
C ASN A 713 -11.04 19.02 -33.47
N GLU A 714 -9.76 19.02 -33.12
CA GLU A 714 -8.96 17.79 -33.00
C GLU A 714 -9.46 16.92 -31.85
N VAL A 715 -9.97 17.54 -30.76
CA VAL A 715 -10.59 16.82 -29.64
C VAL A 715 -11.79 15.97 -30.09
N TRP A 716 -12.62 16.49 -31.01
CA TRP A 716 -13.76 15.74 -31.55
C TRP A 716 -13.36 14.64 -32.53
N VAL A 717 -12.31 14.87 -33.33
CA VAL A 717 -11.75 13.86 -34.24
C VAL A 717 -11.23 12.67 -33.43
N LEU A 718 -10.41 12.93 -32.40
CA LEU A 718 -9.89 11.89 -31.50
C LEU A 718 -11.00 11.14 -30.78
N PHE A 719 -12.06 11.81 -30.33
CA PHE A 719 -13.19 11.12 -29.73
C PHE A 719 -13.90 10.18 -30.72
N GLY A 720 -14.06 10.61 -31.98
CA GLY A 720 -14.61 9.75 -33.03
C GLY A 720 -13.74 8.52 -33.33
N GLU A 721 -12.41 8.65 -33.25
CA GLU A 721 -11.47 7.53 -33.39
C GLU A 721 -11.49 6.60 -32.18
N MET A 722 -11.52 7.14 -30.96
CA MET A 722 -11.63 6.37 -29.72
C MET A 722 -12.86 5.45 -29.73
N ILE A 723 -14.02 5.96 -30.16
CA ILE A 723 -15.25 5.15 -30.25
C ILE A 723 -15.15 4.07 -31.33
N LYS A 724 -14.42 4.32 -32.44
CA LYS A 724 -14.21 3.31 -33.49
C LYS A 724 -13.30 2.17 -33.02
N ASP A 725 -12.40 2.44 -32.09
CA ASP A 725 -11.50 1.45 -31.49
C ASP A 725 -12.17 0.71 -30.30
N ASP A 726 -13.50 0.78 -30.15
CA ASP A 726 -14.30 0.16 -29.07
C ASP A 726 -13.89 0.57 -27.64
N GLU A 727 -13.16 1.67 -27.49
CA GLU A 727 -12.75 2.21 -26.19
C GLU A 727 -13.90 2.99 -25.53
N ARG A 728 -14.18 2.68 -24.25
CA ARG A 728 -15.29 3.30 -23.52
C ARG A 728 -14.88 4.66 -22.94
N PRO A 729 -15.60 5.75 -23.24
CA PRO A 729 -15.36 7.06 -22.65
C PRO A 729 -15.49 7.01 -21.13
N ASN A 730 -14.51 7.59 -20.43
CA ASN A 730 -14.58 7.75 -18.99
C ASN A 730 -14.89 9.21 -18.63
N TYR A 731 -15.01 9.48 -17.34
CA TYR A 731 -15.27 10.82 -16.82
C TYR A 731 -14.32 11.91 -17.37
N VAL A 732 -13.03 11.62 -17.46
CA VAL A 732 -12.00 12.54 -17.97
C VAL A 732 -12.22 12.85 -19.45
N THR A 733 -12.63 11.86 -20.26
CA THR A 733 -12.99 12.06 -21.67
C THR A 733 -14.11 13.08 -21.81
N LEU A 734 -15.15 12.97 -20.97
CA LEU A 734 -16.31 13.87 -21.02
C LEU A 734 -15.94 15.30 -20.59
N LEU A 735 -15.06 15.46 -19.58
CA LEU A 735 -14.49 16.75 -19.21
C LEU A 735 -13.66 17.40 -20.31
N ASN A 736 -13.00 16.61 -21.16
CA ASN A 736 -12.27 17.13 -22.32
C ASN A 736 -13.22 17.61 -23.43
N LEU A 737 -14.37 16.94 -23.60
CA LEU A 737 -15.35 17.24 -24.64
C LEU A 737 -16.26 18.43 -24.33
N LEU A 738 -16.71 18.58 -23.09
CA LEU A 738 -17.70 19.61 -22.72
C LEU A 738 -17.27 21.05 -23.10
N PRO A 739 -16.01 21.47 -22.86
CA PRO A 739 -15.54 22.77 -23.31
C PRO A 739 -15.45 22.91 -24.84
N ALA A 740 -15.29 21.80 -25.57
CA ALA A 740 -15.18 21.75 -27.03
C ALA A 740 -16.54 21.70 -27.75
N CYS A 741 -17.66 21.67 -27.02
CA CYS A 741 -19.00 21.72 -27.61
C CYS A 741 -19.24 23.06 -28.35
N ARG A 742 -19.60 22.98 -29.63
CA ARG A 742 -19.98 24.12 -30.47
C ARG A 742 -21.47 24.39 -30.47
N THR A 743 -22.27 23.36 -30.23
CA THR A 743 -23.72 23.47 -30.21
C THR A 743 -24.28 22.90 -28.92
N GLN A 744 -25.42 23.45 -28.49
CA GLN A 744 -26.17 22.93 -27.35
C GLN A 744 -26.58 21.46 -27.56
N LEU A 745 -26.77 21.02 -28.82
CA LEU A 745 -27.11 19.63 -29.15
C LEU A 745 -25.98 18.67 -28.78
N GLN A 746 -24.73 19.00 -29.14
CA GLN A 746 -23.55 18.21 -28.76
C GLN A 746 -23.44 18.09 -27.24
N GLY A 747 -23.64 19.21 -26.53
CA GLY A 747 -23.66 19.23 -25.08
C GLY A 747 -24.76 18.35 -24.47
N LYS A 748 -25.98 18.40 -25.02
CA LYS A 748 -27.09 17.52 -24.61
C LYS A 748 -26.80 16.04 -24.90
N SER A 749 -26.16 15.72 -26.02
CA SER A 749 -25.75 14.35 -26.32
C SER A 749 -24.75 13.81 -25.31
N ILE A 750 -23.73 14.61 -24.94
CA ILE A 750 -22.76 14.24 -23.90
C ILE A 750 -23.46 14.06 -22.56
N HIS A 751 -24.32 14.99 -22.17
CA HIS A 751 -25.11 14.88 -20.93
C HIS A 751 -26.03 13.64 -20.91
N ALA A 752 -26.59 13.23 -22.05
CA ALA A 752 -27.35 11.98 -22.11
C ALA A 752 -26.44 10.74 -21.93
N VAL A 753 -25.20 10.78 -22.44
CA VAL A 753 -24.22 9.72 -22.24
C VAL A 753 -23.82 9.61 -20.78
N THR A 754 -23.54 10.74 -20.10
CA THR A 754 -23.14 10.73 -18.68
C THR A 754 -24.19 10.02 -17.82
N PHE A 755 -25.49 10.31 -18.06
CA PHE A 755 -26.59 9.71 -17.32
C PHE A 755 -26.72 8.20 -17.60
N ARG A 756 -26.60 7.77 -18.86
CA ARG A 756 -26.70 6.36 -19.23
C ARG A 756 -25.55 5.50 -18.67
N THR A 757 -24.37 6.09 -18.51
CA THR A 757 -23.20 5.37 -17.99
C THR A 757 -23.08 5.43 -16.46
N GLY A 758 -23.95 6.16 -15.76
CA GLY A 758 -23.89 6.32 -14.31
C GLY A 758 -22.71 7.15 -13.80
N ILE A 759 -22.03 7.91 -14.68
CA ILE A 759 -20.82 8.70 -14.35
C ILE A 759 -21.17 10.05 -13.69
N VAL A 760 -22.47 10.37 -13.56
CA VAL A 760 -22.97 11.70 -13.14
C VAL A 760 -22.66 12.03 -11.67
N GLU A 761 -22.20 11.11 -10.85
CA GLU A 761 -22.00 11.33 -9.41
C GLU A 761 -20.87 12.33 -9.07
N GLU A 762 -20.00 12.65 -10.02
CA GLU A 762 -18.82 13.50 -9.80
C GLU A 762 -19.13 15.01 -9.94
N THR A 763 -18.90 15.80 -8.89
CA THR A 763 -19.15 17.26 -8.86
C THR A 763 -18.51 18.02 -10.03
N PRO A 764 -17.25 17.76 -10.46
CA PRO A 764 -16.66 18.55 -11.53
C PRO A 764 -17.27 18.28 -12.93
N LEU A 765 -18.04 17.20 -13.11
CA LEU A 765 -18.85 16.98 -14.30
C LEU A 765 -20.03 17.94 -14.33
N HIS A 766 -20.73 18.07 -13.19
CA HIS A 766 -21.86 18.98 -13.05
C HIS A 766 -21.43 20.42 -13.27
N THR A 767 -20.31 20.86 -12.67
CA THR A 767 -19.80 22.23 -12.89
C THR A 767 -19.44 22.47 -14.35
N SER A 768 -18.78 21.51 -15.01
CA SER A 768 -18.44 21.60 -16.44
C SER A 768 -19.68 21.62 -17.35
N LEU A 769 -20.70 20.81 -17.05
CA LEU A 769 -21.98 20.81 -17.75
C LEU A 769 -22.73 22.14 -17.57
N MET A 770 -22.66 22.73 -16.38
CA MET A 770 -23.24 24.05 -16.11
C MET A 770 -22.56 25.13 -16.93
N PHE A 771 -21.22 25.18 -17.00
CA PHE A 771 -20.52 26.13 -17.86
C PHE A 771 -20.83 25.91 -19.35
N MET A 772 -20.96 24.66 -19.79
CA MET A 772 -21.37 24.34 -21.16
C MET A 772 -22.78 24.87 -21.46
N TYR A 773 -23.76 24.62 -20.59
CA TYR A 773 -25.12 25.13 -20.80
C TYR A 773 -25.22 26.65 -20.67
N ALA A 774 -24.46 27.26 -19.76
CA ALA A 774 -24.38 28.70 -19.57
C ALA A 774 -23.89 29.42 -20.84
N ARG A 775 -22.92 28.83 -21.55
CA ARG A 775 -22.44 29.34 -22.85
C ARG A 775 -23.55 29.49 -23.90
N PHE A 776 -24.57 28.66 -23.82
CA PHE A 776 -25.74 28.70 -24.72
C PHE A 776 -26.98 29.31 -24.03
N GLU A 777 -26.79 30.11 -22.98
CA GLU A 777 -27.82 30.83 -22.23
C GLU A 777 -28.95 29.93 -21.68
N ASN A 778 -28.69 28.64 -21.49
CA ASN A 778 -29.69 27.67 -21.03
C ASN A 778 -29.68 27.50 -19.51
N ILE A 779 -30.20 28.50 -18.81
CA ILE A 779 -30.16 28.59 -17.34
C ILE A 779 -30.97 27.47 -16.67
N ASN A 780 -32.07 27.01 -17.27
CA ASN A 780 -32.90 25.94 -16.72
C ASN A 780 -32.11 24.63 -16.58
N SER A 781 -31.28 24.29 -17.57
CA SER A 781 -30.42 23.11 -17.47
C SER A 781 -29.29 23.30 -16.45
N CYS A 782 -28.76 24.51 -16.29
CA CYS A 782 -27.80 24.80 -15.22
C CYS A 782 -28.41 24.60 -13.82
N LEU A 783 -29.65 25.04 -13.60
CA LEU A 783 -30.37 24.83 -12.35
C LEU A 783 -30.64 23.36 -12.08
N LEU A 784 -31.02 22.61 -13.12
CA LEU A 784 -31.21 21.16 -13.00
C LEU A 784 -29.91 20.47 -12.56
N GLN A 785 -28.77 20.80 -13.18
CA GLN A 785 -27.47 20.23 -12.79
C GLN A 785 -27.11 20.53 -11.34
N PHE A 786 -27.37 21.77 -10.90
CA PHE A 786 -27.15 22.16 -9.52
C PHE A 786 -28.00 21.35 -8.53
N GLN A 787 -29.28 21.12 -8.85
CA GLN A 787 -30.19 20.34 -7.99
C GLN A 787 -29.86 18.85 -7.95
N THR A 788 -29.33 18.30 -9.05
CA THR A 788 -28.94 16.88 -9.13
C THR A 788 -27.58 16.59 -8.51
N GLY A 789 -26.72 17.60 -8.36
CA GLY A 789 -25.38 17.43 -7.81
C GLY A 789 -25.34 17.35 -6.27
N ASN A 790 -24.14 17.10 -5.73
CA ASN A 790 -23.93 17.07 -4.29
C ASN A 790 -23.99 18.47 -3.68
N MET A 791 -25.16 18.84 -3.16
CA MET A 791 -25.42 20.14 -2.55
C MET A 791 -24.58 20.47 -1.31
N LYS A 792 -23.83 19.50 -0.75
CA LYS A 792 -22.86 19.73 0.34
C LYS A 792 -21.49 20.20 -0.16
N ASP A 793 -21.23 20.11 -1.47
CA ASP A 793 -19.96 20.48 -2.08
C ASP A 793 -19.97 21.96 -2.51
N ILE A 794 -19.05 22.75 -1.95
CA ILE A 794 -18.94 24.19 -2.22
C ILE A 794 -18.57 24.52 -3.66
N SER A 795 -17.85 23.63 -4.35
CA SER A 795 -17.42 23.85 -5.74
C SER A 795 -18.61 23.95 -6.69
N LEU A 796 -19.69 23.20 -6.40
CA LEU A 796 -20.94 23.25 -7.15
C LEU A 796 -21.65 24.60 -7.00
N TRP A 797 -21.69 25.14 -5.77
CA TRP A 797 -22.23 26.47 -5.49
C TRP A 797 -21.41 27.56 -6.17
N ASN A 798 -20.07 27.49 -6.09
CA ASN A 798 -19.18 28.44 -6.73
C ASN A 798 -19.38 28.48 -8.25
N ALA A 799 -19.52 27.32 -8.89
CA ALA A 799 -19.82 27.23 -10.31
C ALA A 799 -21.19 27.86 -10.64
N PHE A 800 -22.22 27.60 -9.84
CA PHE A 800 -23.55 28.16 -10.07
C PHE A 800 -23.57 29.68 -9.90
N LEU A 801 -22.96 30.19 -8.84
CA LEU A 801 -22.81 31.64 -8.60
C LEU A 801 -22.07 32.30 -9.77
N SER A 802 -20.95 31.71 -10.22
CA SER A 802 -20.17 32.21 -11.36
C SER A 802 -21.01 32.25 -12.64
N VAL A 803 -21.78 31.19 -12.91
CA VAL A 803 -22.69 31.14 -14.07
C VAL A 803 -23.74 32.25 -13.99
N GLN A 804 -24.39 32.46 -12.84
CA GLN A 804 -25.39 33.52 -12.68
C GLN A 804 -24.79 34.92 -12.89
N ILE A 805 -23.56 35.15 -12.43
CA ILE A 805 -22.83 36.41 -12.62
C ILE A 805 -22.47 36.63 -14.10
N GLN A 806 -22.04 35.57 -14.81
CA GLN A 806 -21.73 35.64 -16.23
C GLN A 806 -22.98 35.93 -17.09
N THR A 807 -24.13 35.35 -16.72
CA THR A 807 -25.42 35.59 -17.39
C THR A 807 -26.13 36.86 -16.91
N LYS A 808 -25.44 37.74 -16.16
CA LYS A 808 -25.95 39.03 -15.62
C LYS A 808 -27.16 38.93 -14.67
N ASN A 809 -27.38 37.78 -14.04
CA ASN A 809 -28.45 37.56 -13.06
C ASN A 809 -27.93 37.71 -11.62
N SER A 810 -27.31 38.86 -11.32
CA SER A 810 -26.60 39.07 -10.05
C SER A 810 -27.52 39.05 -8.82
N GLU A 811 -28.80 39.40 -8.94
CA GLU A 811 -29.75 39.29 -7.82
C GLU A 811 -29.98 37.84 -7.37
N ILE A 812 -30.08 36.92 -8.35
CA ILE A 812 -30.21 35.49 -8.10
C ILE A 812 -28.93 34.94 -7.48
N ALA A 813 -27.75 35.41 -7.93
CA ALA A 813 -26.48 35.00 -7.31
C ALA A 813 -26.45 35.37 -5.80
N VAL A 814 -26.89 36.57 -5.43
CA VAL A 814 -26.96 37.00 -4.03
C VAL A 814 -27.97 36.17 -3.23
N SER A 815 -29.12 35.80 -3.82
CA SER A 815 -30.11 34.96 -3.15
C SER A 815 -29.59 33.53 -2.90
N PHE A 816 -28.88 32.94 -3.87
CA PHE A 816 -28.23 31.63 -3.71
C PHE A 816 -27.11 31.66 -2.67
N PHE A 817 -26.31 32.74 -2.60
CA PHE A 817 -25.33 32.90 -1.53
C PHE A 817 -25.97 32.87 -0.13
N ARG A 818 -27.13 33.53 0.03
CA ARG A 818 -27.90 33.44 1.29
C ARG A 818 -28.39 32.01 1.55
N GLY A 819 -28.77 31.27 0.50
CA GLY A 819 -29.11 29.85 0.56
C GLY A 819 -27.95 28.98 1.06
N LEU A 820 -26.74 29.19 0.53
CA LEU A 820 -25.51 28.51 0.96
C LEU A 820 -25.28 28.69 2.47
N LEU A 821 -25.39 29.93 2.97
CA LEU A 821 -25.25 30.21 4.40
C LEU A 821 -26.32 29.53 5.27
N ARG A 822 -27.56 29.43 4.78
CA ARG A 822 -28.65 28.73 5.49
C ARG A 822 -28.42 27.23 5.59
N MET A 823 -27.69 26.64 4.65
CA MET A 823 -27.29 25.23 4.70
C MET A 823 -26.10 24.97 5.64
N GLY A 824 -25.52 25.99 6.25
CA GLY A 824 -24.41 25.86 7.18
C GLY A 824 -23.06 25.57 6.49
N LEU A 825 -22.97 25.75 5.18
CA LEU A 825 -21.70 25.65 4.45
C LEU A 825 -20.85 26.90 4.71
N GLU A 826 -19.55 26.72 4.84
CA GLU A 826 -18.60 27.82 5.02
C GLU A 826 -18.12 28.32 3.65
N PRO A 827 -18.37 29.60 3.27
CA PRO A 827 -17.87 30.17 2.02
C PRO A 827 -16.34 30.09 1.91
N ASP A 828 -15.82 29.96 0.70
CA ASP A 828 -14.39 30.06 0.42
C ASP A 828 -14.05 31.38 -0.32
N ASN A 829 -12.77 31.57 -0.65
CA ASN A 829 -12.30 32.76 -1.36
C ASN A 829 -13.01 32.95 -2.72
N VAL A 830 -13.33 31.87 -3.43
CA VAL A 830 -13.99 31.91 -4.75
C VAL A 830 -15.46 32.31 -4.59
N THR A 831 -16.14 31.82 -3.56
CA THR A 831 -17.51 32.22 -3.22
C THR A 831 -17.58 33.73 -2.95
N VAL A 832 -16.65 34.23 -2.14
CA VAL A 832 -16.59 35.64 -1.74
C VAL A 832 -16.31 36.54 -2.95
N LEU A 833 -15.34 36.18 -3.80
CA LEU A 833 -15.06 36.94 -5.02
C LEU A 833 -16.24 36.98 -5.98
N SER A 834 -16.97 35.87 -6.12
CA SER A 834 -18.21 35.81 -6.89
C SER A 834 -19.27 36.76 -6.32
N LEU A 835 -19.46 36.76 -4.99
CA LEU A 835 -20.39 37.67 -4.33
C LEU A 835 -20.00 39.15 -4.53
N VAL A 836 -18.71 39.49 -4.41
CA VAL A 836 -18.21 40.85 -4.65
C VAL A 836 -18.50 41.26 -6.10
N SER A 837 -18.25 40.38 -7.08
CA SER A 837 -18.58 40.64 -8.48
C SER A 837 -20.08 40.88 -8.70
N ALA A 838 -20.94 40.10 -8.04
CA ALA A 838 -22.39 40.33 -8.09
C ALA A 838 -22.78 41.70 -7.52
N CYS A 839 -22.17 42.13 -6.42
CA CYS A 839 -22.41 43.45 -5.83
C CYS A 839 -22.01 44.59 -6.77
N VAL A 840 -20.85 44.46 -7.44
CA VAL A 840 -20.38 45.44 -8.43
C VAL A 840 -21.34 45.55 -9.61
N GLN A 841 -21.92 44.44 -10.09
CA GLN A 841 -22.89 44.46 -11.18
C GLN A 841 -24.23 45.11 -10.77
N LEU A 842 -24.67 44.92 -9.53
CA LEU A 842 -25.91 45.50 -9.00
C LEU A 842 -25.77 46.98 -8.63
N ASN A 843 -24.53 47.47 -8.47
CA ASN A 843 -24.22 48.84 -8.08
C ASN A 843 -24.99 49.33 -6.82
N SER A 844 -25.22 48.43 -5.86
CA SER A 844 -25.99 48.70 -4.64
C SER A 844 -25.09 48.94 -3.45
N LEU A 845 -25.07 50.18 -2.94
CA LEU A 845 -24.25 50.58 -1.79
C LEU A 845 -24.61 49.79 -0.51
N ASN A 846 -25.90 49.61 -0.23
CA ASN A 846 -26.37 48.88 0.96
C ASN A 846 -25.89 47.42 0.97
N LEU A 847 -25.86 46.78 -0.22
CA LEU A 847 -25.36 45.43 -0.37
C LEU A 847 -23.83 45.40 -0.21
N ALA A 848 -23.12 46.35 -0.82
CA ALA A 848 -21.68 46.48 -0.71
C ALA A 848 -21.21 46.64 0.75
N ASP A 849 -21.89 47.47 1.55
CA ASP A 849 -21.57 47.65 2.96
C ASP A 849 -21.83 46.36 3.77
N SER A 850 -22.95 45.68 3.50
CA SER A 850 -23.29 44.41 4.16
C SER A 850 -22.27 43.30 3.85
N VAL A 851 -21.84 43.21 2.59
CA VAL A 851 -20.83 42.24 2.13
C VAL A 851 -19.45 42.56 2.69
N THR A 852 -19.07 43.84 2.74
CA THR A 852 -17.82 44.28 3.37
C THR A 852 -17.77 43.89 4.84
N ALA A 853 -18.84 44.15 5.60
CA ALA A 853 -18.93 43.77 7.01
C ALA A 853 -18.85 42.25 7.21
N TYR A 854 -19.46 41.46 6.32
CA TYR A 854 -19.38 40.01 6.34
C TYR A 854 -17.93 39.51 6.14
N ILE A 855 -17.25 40.02 5.12
CA ILE A 855 -15.89 39.62 4.72
C ILE A 855 -14.90 39.92 5.85
N ILE A 856 -14.96 41.13 6.43
CA ILE A 856 -14.11 41.55 7.55
C ILE A 856 -14.37 40.67 8.79
N ARG A 857 -15.64 40.44 9.15
CA ARG A 857 -15.97 39.62 10.34
C ARG A 857 -15.49 38.18 10.22
N LYS A 858 -15.44 37.64 9.01
CA LYS A 858 -14.94 36.29 8.72
C LYS A 858 -13.43 36.23 8.50
N GLY A 859 -12.73 37.37 8.44
CA GLY A 859 -11.28 37.44 8.31
C GLY A 859 -10.76 37.22 6.88
N PHE A 860 -11.62 37.27 5.87
CA PHE A 860 -11.24 37.15 4.46
C PHE A 860 -10.49 38.37 3.93
N ASP A 861 -10.63 39.51 4.60
CA ASP A 861 -9.91 40.77 4.31
C ASP A 861 -8.38 40.66 4.47
N LYS A 862 -7.89 39.61 5.15
CA LYS A 862 -6.46 39.31 5.24
C LYS A 862 -5.87 38.83 3.92
N ASP A 863 -6.69 38.32 3.00
CA ASP A 863 -6.27 37.92 1.66
C ASP A 863 -6.20 39.16 0.75
N LEU A 864 -5.04 39.38 0.14
CA LEU A 864 -4.77 40.57 -0.69
C LEU A 864 -5.70 40.65 -1.92
N VAL A 865 -6.04 39.51 -2.52
CA VAL A 865 -6.92 39.45 -3.71
C VAL A 865 -8.34 39.86 -3.34
N ILE A 866 -8.85 39.37 -2.21
CA ILE A 866 -10.17 39.73 -1.70
C ILE A 866 -10.21 41.20 -1.30
N SER A 867 -9.18 41.70 -0.62
CA SER A 867 -9.08 43.11 -0.27
C SER A 867 -9.03 44.03 -1.49
N ASN A 868 -8.28 43.67 -2.53
CA ASN A 868 -8.28 44.41 -3.79
C ASN A 868 -9.68 44.41 -4.45
N ALA A 869 -10.39 43.28 -4.42
CA ALA A 869 -11.76 43.18 -4.92
C ALA A 869 -12.76 44.04 -4.11
N LEU A 870 -12.61 44.09 -2.78
CA LEU A 870 -13.39 44.95 -1.88
C LEU A 870 -13.18 46.44 -2.17
N ILE A 871 -11.92 46.87 -2.33
CA ILE A 871 -11.58 48.26 -2.65
C ILE A 871 -12.24 48.64 -3.98
N ASN A 872 -12.16 47.77 -4.99
CA ASN A 872 -12.81 47.98 -6.28
C ASN A 872 -14.33 48.10 -6.16
N MET A 873 -14.95 47.22 -5.38
CA MET A 873 -16.39 47.24 -5.16
C MET A 873 -16.85 48.53 -4.48
N LEU A 874 -16.20 48.93 -3.39
CA LEU A 874 -16.54 50.15 -2.67
C LEU A 874 -16.36 51.38 -3.55
N ALA A 875 -15.25 51.46 -4.30
CA ALA A 875 -15.03 52.56 -5.23
C ALA A 875 -16.13 52.64 -6.30
N ARG A 876 -16.49 51.50 -6.93
CA ARG A 876 -17.55 51.47 -7.96
C ARG A 876 -18.95 51.72 -7.43
N CYS A 877 -19.26 51.28 -6.21
CA CYS A 877 -20.54 51.52 -5.55
C CYS A 877 -20.66 52.93 -4.92
N GLY A 878 -19.66 53.80 -5.11
CA GLY A 878 -19.73 55.20 -4.71
C GLY A 878 -19.12 55.55 -3.34
N ASN A 879 -18.47 54.61 -2.64
CA ASN A 879 -17.85 54.83 -1.32
C ASN A 879 -16.31 54.84 -1.40
N ILE A 880 -15.76 55.88 -2.01
CA ILE A 880 -14.31 56.03 -2.19
C ILE A 880 -13.55 56.19 -0.86
N LEU A 881 -14.20 56.76 0.17
CA LEU A 881 -13.59 56.98 1.49
C LEU A 881 -13.29 55.65 2.20
N SER A 882 -14.26 54.72 2.21
CA SER A 882 -14.05 53.38 2.76
C SER A 882 -13.02 52.59 1.95
N ALA A 883 -13.05 52.72 0.62
CA ALA A 883 -12.05 52.11 -0.25
C ALA A 883 -10.63 52.61 0.08
N ARG A 884 -10.46 53.93 0.27
CA ARG A 884 -9.19 54.56 0.65
C ARG A 884 -8.69 54.06 2.01
N LYS A 885 -9.59 53.96 2.99
CA LYS A 885 -9.26 53.46 4.34
C LYS A 885 -8.78 52.01 4.31
N LEU A 886 -9.44 51.14 3.53
CA LEU A 886 -9.00 49.75 3.35
C LEU A 886 -7.65 49.67 2.66
N PHE A 887 -7.47 50.46 1.59
CA PHE A 887 -6.21 50.54 0.87
C PHE A 887 -5.04 50.94 1.79
N GLU A 888 -5.20 52.00 2.59
CA GLU A 888 -4.16 52.46 3.52
C GLU A 888 -3.81 51.39 4.57
N GLY A 889 -4.81 50.62 5.03
CA GLY A 889 -4.64 49.53 5.99
C GLY A 889 -3.91 48.28 5.47
N LEU A 890 -3.64 48.17 4.17
CA LEU A 890 -2.90 47.03 3.61
C LEU A 890 -1.42 47.05 4.02
N VAL A 891 -0.94 45.94 4.60
CA VAL A 891 0.46 45.73 5.01
C VAL A 891 1.38 45.69 3.79
N GLU A 892 0.98 44.97 2.75
CA GLU A 892 1.65 44.91 1.46
C GLU A 892 0.68 45.34 0.36
N LYS A 893 1.18 46.14 -0.59
CA LYS A 893 0.41 46.68 -1.72
C LYS A 893 1.07 46.24 -3.01
N ASP A 894 0.36 45.48 -3.83
CA ASP A 894 0.83 45.04 -5.13
C ASP A 894 0.39 46.02 -6.24
N SER A 895 0.76 45.74 -7.49
CA SER A 895 0.33 46.58 -8.62
C SER A 895 -1.19 46.66 -8.75
N VAL A 896 -1.93 45.61 -8.35
CA VAL A 896 -3.39 45.58 -8.46
C VAL A 896 -4.02 46.49 -7.42
N SER A 897 -3.52 46.50 -6.18
CA SER A 897 -3.98 47.40 -5.11
C SER A 897 -3.91 48.87 -5.55
N TRP A 898 -2.77 49.29 -6.12
CA TRP A 898 -2.59 50.65 -6.63
C TRP A 898 -3.51 50.94 -7.81
N ASN A 899 -3.60 50.04 -8.79
CA ASN A 899 -4.42 50.23 -9.99
C ASN A 899 -5.90 50.39 -9.65
N VAL A 900 -6.43 49.55 -8.76
CA VAL A 900 -7.83 49.62 -8.32
C VAL A 900 -8.13 50.96 -7.64
N MET A 901 -7.22 51.46 -6.80
CA MET A 901 -7.41 52.74 -6.12
C MET A 901 -7.29 53.93 -7.09
N ILE A 902 -6.29 53.94 -7.98
CA ILE A 902 -6.11 54.97 -9.02
C ILE A 902 -7.35 55.05 -9.92
N ASN A 903 -7.84 53.90 -10.38
CA ASN A 903 -9.07 53.83 -11.17
C ASN A 903 -10.29 54.31 -10.38
N GLY A 904 -10.35 53.97 -9.09
CA GLY A 904 -11.39 54.46 -8.17
C GLY A 904 -11.45 55.99 -8.12
N TYR A 905 -10.32 56.67 -7.90
CA TYR A 905 -10.27 58.13 -7.92
C TYR A 905 -10.65 58.72 -9.29
N GLY A 906 -10.21 58.09 -10.39
CA GLY A 906 -10.60 58.48 -11.74
C GLY A 906 -12.12 58.40 -11.99
N LEU A 907 -12.78 57.33 -11.54
CA LEU A 907 -14.24 57.15 -11.64
C LEU A 907 -15.02 58.19 -10.83
N HIS A 908 -14.44 58.69 -9.74
CA HIS A 908 -15.03 59.74 -8.90
C HIS A 908 -14.69 61.16 -9.38
N GLY A 909 -13.98 61.29 -10.49
CA GLY A 909 -13.63 62.58 -11.09
C GLY A 909 -12.49 63.33 -10.38
N ASP A 910 -11.74 62.66 -9.51
CA ASP A 910 -10.58 63.22 -8.81
C ASP A 910 -9.27 62.75 -9.46
N GLY A 911 -8.91 63.40 -10.57
CA GLY A 911 -7.72 63.09 -11.36
C GLY A 911 -6.42 63.49 -10.66
N GLU A 912 -6.44 64.52 -9.81
CA GLU A 912 -5.28 64.94 -9.03
C GLU A 912 -4.95 63.90 -7.95
N GLY A 913 -5.95 63.39 -7.23
CA GLY A 913 -5.78 62.28 -6.30
C GLY A 913 -5.30 60.99 -6.97
N ALA A 914 -5.75 60.71 -8.19
CA ALA A 914 -5.27 59.59 -9.00
C ALA A 914 -3.77 59.74 -9.37
N LEU A 915 -3.33 60.96 -9.74
CA LEU A 915 -1.93 61.26 -10.05
C LEU A 915 -1.03 61.18 -8.81
N ASP A 916 -1.50 61.66 -7.66
CA ASP A 916 -0.79 61.54 -6.38
C ASP A 916 -0.56 60.07 -6.01
N LEU A 917 -1.59 59.22 -6.12
CA LEU A 917 -1.45 57.78 -5.89
C LEU A 917 -0.49 57.12 -6.88
N PHE A 918 -0.48 57.53 -8.15
CA PHE A 918 0.48 57.03 -9.14
C PHE A 918 1.93 57.41 -8.80
N LEU A 919 2.15 58.60 -8.24
CA LEU A 919 3.46 59.02 -7.75
C LEU A 919 3.86 58.23 -6.50
N GLN A 920 2.95 58.04 -5.55
CA GLN A 920 3.19 57.22 -4.36
C GLN A 920 3.51 55.76 -4.71
N MET A 921 2.82 55.18 -5.69
CA MET A 921 3.15 53.86 -6.23
C MET A 921 4.60 53.79 -6.70
N LYS A 922 5.06 54.79 -7.47
CA LYS A 922 6.46 54.87 -7.93
C LYS A 922 7.44 54.99 -6.77
N LEU A 923 7.14 55.81 -5.77
CA LEU A 923 7.99 56.00 -4.59
C LEU A 923 8.06 54.75 -3.72
N SER A 924 7.01 53.91 -3.70
CA SER A 924 6.99 52.64 -2.97
C SER A 924 7.83 51.53 -3.61
N GLY A 925 8.43 51.78 -4.79
CA GLY A 925 9.23 50.80 -5.52
C GLY A 925 8.42 49.82 -6.37
N VAL A 926 7.08 49.88 -6.32
CA VAL A 926 6.20 49.08 -7.18
C VAL A 926 6.23 49.65 -8.60
N LYS A 927 6.60 48.82 -9.58
CA LYS A 927 6.71 49.24 -10.99
C LYS A 927 5.33 49.34 -11.65
N PRO A 928 4.97 50.50 -12.24
CA PRO A 928 3.79 50.61 -13.09
C PRO A 928 3.83 49.66 -14.27
N ASN A 929 2.69 49.06 -14.61
CA ASN A 929 2.51 48.22 -15.80
C ASN A 929 1.50 48.86 -16.77
N GLY A 930 1.21 48.22 -17.91
CA GLY A 930 0.24 48.73 -18.88
C GLY A 930 -1.13 49.05 -18.26
N ILE A 931 -1.65 48.18 -17.38
CA ILE A 931 -2.93 48.42 -16.68
C ILE A 931 -2.87 49.70 -15.83
N THR A 932 -1.75 49.94 -15.12
CA THR A 932 -1.55 51.18 -14.36
C THR A 932 -1.67 52.41 -15.25
N TYR A 933 -0.99 52.38 -16.40
CA TYR A 933 -1.00 53.48 -17.37
C TYR A 933 -2.39 53.70 -17.97
N SER A 934 -3.12 52.64 -18.31
CA SER A 934 -4.51 52.76 -18.76
C SER A 934 -5.42 53.40 -17.69
N SER A 935 -5.32 52.97 -16.43
CA SER A 935 -6.13 53.52 -15.32
C SER A 935 -5.86 55.02 -15.10
N ILE A 936 -4.59 55.44 -15.07
CA ILE A 936 -4.25 56.86 -14.84
C ILE A 936 -4.57 57.75 -16.06
N LEU A 937 -4.40 57.23 -17.29
CA LEU A 937 -4.76 57.97 -18.51
C LEU A 937 -6.28 58.12 -18.62
N SER A 938 -7.05 57.11 -18.23
CA SER A 938 -8.50 57.20 -18.12
C SER A 938 -8.91 58.27 -17.09
N ALA A 939 -8.27 58.31 -15.93
CA ALA A 939 -8.50 59.35 -14.93
C ALA A 939 -8.18 60.76 -15.48
N CYS A 940 -7.05 60.91 -16.19
CA CYS A 940 -6.71 62.17 -16.87
C CYS A 940 -7.78 62.57 -17.89
N SER A 941 -8.30 61.62 -18.69
CA SER A 941 -9.37 61.85 -19.66
C SER A 941 -10.68 62.33 -18.99
N HIS A 942 -11.10 61.68 -17.91
CA HIS A 942 -12.31 62.06 -17.18
C HIS A 942 -12.21 63.45 -16.53
N CYS A 943 -11.02 63.88 -16.16
CA CYS A 943 -10.78 65.15 -15.47
C CYS A 943 -10.22 66.26 -16.38
N GLY A 944 -10.00 65.97 -17.67
CA GLY A 944 -9.45 66.93 -18.63
C GLY A 944 -7.99 67.35 -18.38
N LEU A 945 -7.18 66.52 -17.72
CA LEU A 945 -5.78 66.82 -17.36
C LEU A 945 -4.83 66.55 -18.54
N VAL A 946 -4.88 67.42 -19.55
CA VAL A 946 -4.18 67.23 -20.84
C VAL A 946 -2.67 67.10 -20.69
N GLU A 947 -2.03 68.05 -20.02
CA GLU A 947 -0.56 68.10 -19.90
C GLU A 947 0.00 66.94 -19.07
N GLN A 948 -0.68 66.60 -17.97
CA GLN A 948 -0.33 65.45 -17.13
C GLN A 948 -0.53 64.13 -17.90
N GLY A 949 -1.60 64.01 -18.68
CA GLY A 949 -1.85 62.85 -19.56
C GLY A 949 -0.73 62.65 -20.58
N ARG A 950 -0.25 63.73 -21.24
CA ARG A 950 0.91 63.68 -22.15
C ARG A 950 2.17 63.18 -21.45
N LEU A 951 2.49 63.77 -20.28
CA LEU A 951 3.68 63.39 -19.50
C LEU A 951 3.64 61.91 -19.11
N VAL A 952 2.48 61.44 -18.65
CA VAL A 952 2.27 60.04 -18.28
C VAL A 952 2.44 59.13 -19.49
N PHE A 953 1.82 59.44 -20.63
CA PHE A 953 1.91 58.63 -21.85
C PHE A 953 3.36 58.53 -22.37
N ASN A 954 4.07 59.65 -22.43
CA ASN A 954 5.47 59.68 -22.88
C ASN A 954 6.41 58.89 -21.94
N SER A 955 6.13 58.90 -20.63
CA SER A 955 6.93 58.15 -19.65
C SER A 955 6.85 56.61 -19.80
N MET A 956 5.91 56.09 -20.59
CA MET A 956 5.82 54.66 -20.88
C MET A 956 7.04 54.17 -21.68
N ALA A 957 7.44 54.94 -22.70
CA ALA A 957 8.57 54.61 -23.56
C ALA A 957 9.90 54.63 -22.81
N GLU A 958 10.10 55.59 -21.91
CA GLU A 958 11.27 55.68 -21.03
C GLU A 958 11.46 54.46 -20.12
N ARG A 959 10.38 53.69 -19.90
CA ARG A 959 10.38 52.50 -19.04
C ARG A 959 10.28 51.19 -19.81
N GLY A 960 10.41 51.24 -21.14
CA GLY A 960 10.35 50.06 -22.00
C GLY A 960 8.96 49.41 -22.08
N ILE A 961 7.90 50.15 -21.77
CA ILE A 961 6.51 49.69 -21.92
C ILE A 961 5.99 50.18 -23.27
N SER A 962 5.68 49.26 -24.17
CA SER A 962 5.08 49.60 -25.47
C SER A 962 3.60 49.99 -25.28
N PRO A 963 3.15 51.15 -25.78
CA PRO A 963 1.74 51.51 -25.73
C PRO A 963 0.85 50.54 -26.54
N GLU A 964 -0.17 50.00 -25.88
CA GLU A 964 -1.24 49.18 -26.47
C GLU A 964 -2.46 50.02 -26.90
N ILE A 965 -3.42 49.42 -27.59
CA ILE A 965 -4.59 50.10 -28.16
C ILE A 965 -5.42 50.85 -27.12
N GLU A 966 -5.49 50.33 -25.89
CA GLU A 966 -6.21 50.92 -24.76
C GLU A 966 -5.57 52.26 -24.33
N HIS A 967 -4.23 52.35 -24.35
CA HIS A 967 -3.51 53.56 -23.96
C HIS A 967 -3.76 54.69 -24.97
N TYR A 968 -3.68 54.35 -26.26
CA TYR A 968 -4.02 55.30 -27.33
C TYR A 968 -5.49 55.71 -27.27
N ALA A 969 -6.40 54.79 -26.92
CA ALA A 969 -7.82 55.10 -26.80
C ALA A 969 -8.08 56.11 -25.68
N CYS A 970 -7.43 55.96 -24.52
CA CYS A 970 -7.50 56.95 -23.45
C CYS A 970 -6.96 58.33 -23.86
N MET A 971 -5.88 58.38 -24.65
CA MET A 971 -5.33 59.65 -25.16
C MET A 971 -6.25 60.33 -26.18
N VAL A 972 -6.84 59.54 -27.10
CA VAL A 972 -7.82 60.05 -28.08
C VAL A 972 -9.07 60.56 -27.36
N ASP A 973 -9.54 59.85 -26.34
CA ASP A 973 -10.67 60.28 -25.49
C ASP A 973 -10.34 61.58 -24.72
N LEU A 974 -9.15 61.69 -24.14
CA LEU A 974 -8.67 62.89 -23.43
C LEU A 974 -8.64 64.12 -24.36
N PHE A 975 -8.02 64.00 -25.54
CA PHE A 975 -7.95 65.09 -26.51
C PHE A 975 -9.32 65.41 -27.13
N GLY A 976 -10.11 64.38 -27.41
CA GLY A 976 -11.47 64.53 -27.91
C GLY A 976 -12.35 65.33 -26.95
N ARG A 977 -12.38 64.97 -25.66
CA ARG A 977 -13.16 65.68 -24.65
C ARG A 977 -12.72 67.12 -24.43
N THR A 978 -11.41 67.38 -24.53
CA THR A 978 -10.83 68.71 -24.28
C THR A 978 -10.80 69.62 -25.51
N GLY A 979 -11.29 69.15 -26.66
CA GLY A 979 -11.40 69.94 -27.90
C GLY A 979 -10.13 69.96 -28.77
N ASN A 980 -9.10 69.20 -28.39
CA ASN A 980 -7.84 69.08 -29.13
C ASN A 980 -7.94 68.05 -30.28
N LEU A 981 -8.94 68.23 -31.15
CA LEU A 981 -9.35 67.25 -32.16
C LEU A 981 -8.28 66.93 -33.22
N THR A 982 -7.47 67.92 -33.60
CA THR A 982 -6.39 67.75 -34.57
C THR A 982 -5.28 66.83 -34.04
N GLU A 983 -4.94 66.94 -32.75
CA GLU A 983 -3.98 66.06 -32.09
C GLU A 983 -4.54 64.66 -31.86
N ALA A 984 -5.81 64.56 -31.47
CA ALA A 984 -6.52 63.29 -31.35
C ALA A 984 -6.47 62.51 -32.68
N TYR A 985 -6.74 63.20 -33.80
CA TYR A 985 -6.63 62.62 -35.14
C TYR A 985 -5.19 62.30 -35.54
N GLY A 986 -4.23 63.14 -35.11
CA GLY A 986 -2.80 62.88 -35.28
C GLY A 986 -2.37 61.55 -34.67
N ILE A 987 -2.85 61.22 -33.47
CA ILE A 987 -2.62 59.92 -32.82
C ILE A 987 -3.22 58.78 -33.63
N VAL A 988 -4.49 58.89 -34.04
CA VAL A 988 -5.18 57.85 -34.83
C VAL A 988 -4.41 57.54 -36.13
N ARG A 989 -3.84 58.55 -36.79
CA ARG A 989 -3.03 58.37 -38.01
C ARG A 989 -1.67 57.73 -37.76
N ALA A 990 -1.11 57.89 -36.57
CA ALA A 990 0.21 57.38 -36.19
C ALA A 990 0.15 55.98 -35.54
N LEU A 991 -1.02 55.35 -35.48
CA LEU A 991 -1.18 54.03 -34.87
C LEU A 991 -0.41 52.94 -35.65
N PRO A 992 0.32 52.04 -34.96
CA PRO A 992 1.02 50.92 -35.60
C PRO A 992 0.07 49.75 -35.98
N PHE A 993 -1.22 49.86 -35.64
CA PHE A 993 -2.25 48.85 -35.88
C PHE A 993 -3.57 49.51 -36.29
N LYS A 994 -4.56 48.71 -36.73
CA LYS A 994 -5.88 49.21 -37.13
C LYS A 994 -6.60 49.86 -35.92
N PRO A 995 -7.17 51.07 -36.03
CA PRO A 995 -7.89 51.72 -34.94
C PRO A 995 -9.11 50.89 -34.49
N SER A 996 -9.42 50.89 -33.20
CA SER A 996 -10.64 50.25 -32.70
C SER A 996 -11.88 51.08 -33.03
N THR A 997 -13.02 50.40 -33.23
CA THR A 997 -14.31 51.06 -33.50
C THR A 997 -14.71 52.01 -32.37
N SER A 998 -14.49 51.61 -31.11
CA SER A 998 -14.79 52.44 -29.93
C SER A 998 -13.97 53.74 -29.86
N MET A 999 -12.70 53.70 -30.26
CA MET A 999 -11.83 54.87 -30.31
C MET A 999 -12.31 55.88 -31.36
N LEU A 1000 -12.66 55.39 -32.55
CA LEU A 1000 -13.20 56.21 -33.63
C LEU A 1000 -14.60 56.76 -33.29
N GLU A 1001 -15.46 55.96 -32.65
CA GLU A 1001 -16.77 56.41 -32.15
C GLU A 1001 -16.63 57.52 -31.10
N SER A 1002 -15.69 57.39 -30.14
CA SER A 1002 -15.42 58.44 -29.16
C SER A 1002 -14.96 59.74 -29.83
N LEU A 1003 -14.04 59.65 -30.80
CA LEU A 1003 -13.56 60.81 -31.55
C LEU A 1003 -14.66 61.45 -32.41
N LEU A 1004 -15.53 60.65 -33.05
CA LEU A 1004 -16.69 61.16 -33.80
C LEU A 1004 -17.69 61.87 -32.88
N GLY A 1005 -17.90 61.33 -31.67
CA GLY A 1005 -18.69 61.95 -30.62
C GLY A 1005 -18.11 63.29 -30.17
N ALA A 1006 -16.77 63.39 -30.05
CA ALA A 1006 -16.07 64.62 -29.75
C ALA A 1006 -16.18 65.66 -30.88
N CYS A 1007 -16.08 65.25 -32.15
CA CYS A 1007 -16.30 66.12 -33.31
C CYS A 1007 -17.71 66.73 -33.30
N ARG A 1008 -18.71 65.98 -32.85
CA ARG A 1008 -20.07 66.50 -32.64
C ARG A 1008 -20.13 67.56 -31.54
N ILE A 1009 -19.45 67.34 -30.42
CA ILE A 1009 -19.48 68.24 -29.26
C ILE A 1009 -18.75 69.56 -29.56
N HIS A 1010 -17.64 69.50 -30.30
CA HIS A 1010 -16.80 70.67 -30.63
C HIS A 1010 -17.02 71.20 -32.05
N GLU A 1011 -18.09 70.77 -32.72
CA GLU A 1011 -18.56 71.26 -34.03
C GLU A 1011 -17.58 71.15 -35.21
N ASP A 1012 -16.63 70.20 -35.18
CA ASP A 1012 -15.69 69.94 -36.29
C ASP A 1012 -16.27 68.94 -37.30
N VAL A 1013 -16.94 69.49 -38.32
CA VAL A 1013 -17.65 68.70 -39.34
C VAL A 1013 -16.71 67.99 -40.30
N GLU A 1014 -15.60 68.63 -40.70
CA GLU A 1014 -14.68 68.07 -41.68
C GLU A 1014 -13.96 66.83 -41.13
N LEU A 1015 -13.54 66.90 -39.87
CA LEU A 1015 -12.95 65.75 -39.20
C LEU A 1015 -14.00 64.66 -38.94
N GLY A 1016 -15.21 65.04 -38.50
CA GLY A 1016 -16.31 64.10 -38.30
C GLY A 1016 -16.66 63.30 -39.56
N GLU A 1017 -16.64 63.93 -40.73
CA GLU A 1017 -16.88 63.26 -42.02
C GLU A 1017 -15.75 62.27 -42.41
N ARG A 1018 -14.50 62.57 -42.05
CA ARG A 1018 -13.37 61.63 -42.26
C ARG A 1018 -13.47 60.42 -41.33
N ILE A 1019 -13.76 60.62 -40.05
CA ILE A 1019 -13.91 59.53 -39.07
C ILE A 1019 -15.13 58.67 -39.39
N GLY A 1020 -16.25 59.29 -39.78
CA GLY A 1020 -17.46 58.59 -40.19
C GLY A 1020 -17.22 57.65 -41.37
N ARG A 1021 -16.48 58.10 -42.39
CA ARG A 1021 -16.08 57.22 -43.51
C ARG A 1021 -15.21 56.05 -43.08
N MET A 1022 -14.21 56.28 -42.23
CA MET A 1022 -13.36 55.21 -41.68
C MET A 1022 -14.18 54.16 -40.91
N LEU A 1023 -15.19 54.59 -40.15
CA LEU A 1023 -16.11 53.68 -39.45
C LEU A 1023 -16.98 52.87 -40.42
N SER A 1024 -17.56 53.50 -41.44
CA SER A 1024 -18.39 52.82 -42.45
C SER A 1024 -17.61 51.84 -43.33
N GLU A 1025 -16.32 52.09 -43.59
CA GLU A 1025 -15.42 51.14 -44.26
C GLU A 1025 -15.03 49.98 -43.35
N SER A 1026 -14.93 50.21 -42.04
CA SER A 1026 -14.51 49.20 -41.06
C SER A 1026 -15.62 48.22 -40.68
N ASP A 1027 -16.87 48.71 -40.59
CA ASP A 1027 -18.06 47.94 -40.23
C ASP A 1027 -19.30 48.54 -40.92
N PRO A 1028 -19.61 48.11 -42.16
CA PRO A 1028 -20.70 48.65 -42.97
C PRO A 1028 -22.10 48.40 -42.39
N GLU A 1029 -22.25 47.40 -41.50
CA GLU A 1029 -23.51 46.95 -40.91
C GLU A 1029 -23.81 47.64 -39.56
N ASN A 1030 -22.86 48.39 -39.00
CA ASN A 1030 -23.07 49.08 -37.73
C ASN A 1030 -23.97 50.32 -37.90
N SER A 1031 -25.20 50.25 -37.37
CA SER A 1031 -26.15 51.36 -37.44
C SER A 1031 -25.77 52.56 -36.55
N ARG A 1032 -24.90 52.40 -35.54
CA ARG A 1032 -24.49 53.51 -34.66
C ARG A 1032 -23.60 54.53 -35.34
N SER A 1033 -22.62 54.09 -36.14
CA SER A 1033 -21.67 54.98 -36.82
C SER A 1033 -22.39 55.94 -37.76
N HIS A 1034 -23.35 55.43 -38.53
CA HIS A 1034 -24.22 56.21 -39.41
C HIS A 1034 -25.11 57.18 -38.62
N VAL A 1035 -25.67 56.78 -37.48
CA VAL A 1035 -26.45 57.68 -36.60
C VAL A 1035 -25.57 58.77 -35.99
N MET A 1036 -24.34 58.47 -35.61
CA MET A 1036 -23.40 59.47 -35.08
C MET A 1036 -23.00 60.48 -36.15
N LEU A 1037 -22.71 60.03 -37.37
CA LEU A 1037 -22.41 60.90 -38.51
C LEU A 1037 -23.61 61.77 -38.92
N TYR A 1038 -24.82 61.19 -38.93
CA TYR A 1038 -26.07 61.95 -39.10
C TYR A 1038 -26.18 63.10 -38.08
N ASN A 1039 -25.91 62.80 -36.81
CA ASN A 1039 -25.99 63.79 -35.74
C ASN A 1039 -24.92 64.88 -35.86
N VAL A 1040 -23.73 64.58 -36.40
CA VAL A 1040 -22.70 65.58 -36.70
C VAL A 1040 -23.17 66.55 -37.77
N TYR A 1041 -23.75 66.07 -38.89
CA TYR A 1041 -24.29 66.95 -39.94
C TYR A 1041 -25.48 67.77 -39.46
N ALA A 1042 -26.36 67.17 -38.65
CA ALA A 1042 -27.50 67.87 -38.06
C ALA A 1042 -27.06 68.99 -37.10
N ALA A 1043 -26.06 68.75 -36.25
CA ALA A 1043 -25.51 69.75 -35.33
C ALA A 1043 -24.91 70.96 -36.06
N ALA A 1044 -24.32 70.73 -37.25
CA ALA A 1044 -23.76 71.79 -38.08
C ALA A 1044 -24.76 72.45 -39.06
N GLY A 1045 -26.06 72.11 -38.98
CA GLY A 1045 -27.09 72.65 -39.86
C GLY A 1045 -27.05 72.16 -41.32
N ARG A 1046 -26.21 71.17 -41.66
CA ARG A 1046 -26.08 70.56 -43.00
C ARG A 1046 -27.15 69.48 -43.24
N TRP A 1047 -28.43 69.87 -43.21
CA TRP A 1047 -29.56 68.94 -43.31
C TRP A 1047 -29.58 68.08 -44.58
N GLY A 1048 -29.09 68.60 -45.71
CA GLY A 1048 -29.02 67.84 -46.97
C GLY A 1048 -28.04 66.67 -46.94
N ASP A 1049 -26.92 66.79 -46.20
CA ASP A 1049 -25.97 65.69 -46.01
C ASP A 1049 -26.45 64.70 -44.95
N ALA A 1050 -27.14 65.20 -43.91
CA ALA A 1050 -27.80 64.36 -42.91
C ALA A 1050 -28.87 63.45 -43.56
N GLU A 1051 -29.71 63.98 -44.45
CA GLU A 1051 -30.72 63.18 -45.15
C GLU A 1051 -30.09 62.10 -46.03
N ARG A 1052 -28.94 62.39 -46.67
CA ARG A 1052 -28.20 61.41 -47.47
C ARG A 1052 -27.74 60.20 -46.64
N VAL A 1053 -27.20 60.44 -45.44
CA VAL A 1053 -26.81 59.37 -44.51
C VAL A 1053 -28.03 58.55 -44.06
N ARG A 1054 -29.19 59.19 -43.89
CA ARG A 1054 -30.44 58.48 -43.57
C ARG A 1054 -30.89 57.58 -44.72
N SER A 1055 -30.88 58.07 -45.96
CA SER A 1055 -31.21 57.27 -47.14
C SER A 1055 -30.26 56.07 -47.29
N GLU A 1056 -28.95 56.26 -47.06
CA GLU A 1056 -27.98 55.16 -47.06
C GLU A 1056 -28.27 54.09 -45.99
N MET A 1057 -28.73 54.51 -44.80
CA MET A 1057 -29.16 53.56 -43.76
C MET A 1057 -30.41 52.76 -44.17
N GLU A 1058 -31.37 53.41 -44.85
CA GLU A 1058 -32.61 52.77 -45.32
C GLU A 1058 -32.36 51.79 -46.47
N GLU A 1059 -31.51 52.14 -47.44
CA GLU A 1059 -31.06 51.26 -48.53
C GLU A 1059 -30.36 50.00 -48.01
N ARG A 1060 -29.61 50.12 -46.92
CA ARG A 1060 -28.91 49.00 -46.27
C ARG A 1060 -29.75 48.26 -45.24
N HIS A 1061 -31.03 48.59 -45.09
CA HIS A 1061 -31.94 48.02 -44.08
C HIS A 1061 -31.44 48.13 -42.62
N LEU A 1062 -30.59 49.12 -42.32
CA LEU A 1062 -30.04 49.37 -40.99
C LEU A 1062 -31.06 50.09 -40.12
N ARG A 1063 -31.43 49.50 -38.98
CA ARG A 1063 -32.35 50.13 -38.01
C ARG A 1063 -31.60 50.74 -36.84
N LYS A 1064 -32.06 51.93 -36.41
CA LYS A 1064 -31.63 52.55 -35.15
C LYS A 1064 -32.04 51.65 -33.99
N VAL A 1065 -31.05 51.23 -33.19
CA VAL A 1065 -31.31 50.50 -31.95
C VAL A 1065 -31.86 51.50 -30.90
N PRO A 1066 -33.07 51.29 -30.34
CA PRO A 1066 -33.58 52.13 -29.25
C PRO A 1066 -32.67 51.99 -28.03
N GLY A 1067 -32.16 53.11 -27.51
CA GLY A 1067 -31.44 53.13 -26.24
C GLY A 1067 -32.43 53.09 -25.09
N PHE A 1068 -32.34 52.08 -24.23
CA PHE A 1068 -33.11 52.01 -22.98
C PHE A 1068 -32.23 52.47 -21.82
N SER A 1069 -32.63 53.54 -21.13
CA SER A 1069 -32.09 53.93 -19.83
C SER A 1069 -33.18 53.72 -18.78
N LEU A 1070 -33.08 52.66 -17.99
CA LEU A 1070 -33.95 52.40 -16.84
C LEU A 1070 -33.55 53.36 -15.71
N VAL A 1071 -34.25 54.49 -15.62
CA VAL A 1071 -34.25 55.32 -14.41
C VAL A 1071 -35.28 54.70 -13.45
N MET A 1072 -34.83 53.83 -12.55
CA MET A 1072 -35.69 53.36 -11.46
C MET A 1072 -35.91 54.48 -10.46
N GLY A 1073 -37.02 55.20 -10.60
CA GLY A 1073 -37.56 56.05 -9.56
C GLY A 1073 -37.95 55.19 -8.36
N ILE A 1074 -37.34 55.45 -7.21
CA ILE A 1074 -37.63 54.79 -5.94
C ILE A 1074 -39.05 55.21 -5.52
N GLY A 1075 -40.02 54.38 -5.85
CA GLY A 1075 -41.37 54.40 -5.30
C GLY A 1075 -41.59 53.09 -4.54
N PHE A 1076 -41.46 53.15 -3.21
CA PHE A 1076 -41.90 52.09 -2.31
C PHE A 1076 -43.37 51.76 -2.60
N ASN A 1077 -43.65 50.53 -3.00
CA ASN A 1077 -44.84 49.84 -2.56
C ASN A 1077 -44.62 48.33 -2.64
N ASP A 1078 -44.67 47.72 -1.45
CA ASP A 1078 -44.84 46.29 -1.25
C ASP A 1078 -46.01 45.77 -2.10
N LYS A 1079 -45.78 44.67 -2.82
CA LYS A 1079 -46.59 43.43 -2.78
C LYS A 1079 -46.17 42.46 -3.89
N GLU A 1080 -45.86 41.24 -3.44
CA GLU A 1080 -46.09 39.93 -4.09
C GLU A 1080 -45.56 39.68 -5.52
N VAL A 1081 -44.82 38.59 -5.70
CA VAL A 1081 -45.26 37.35 -6.39
C VAL A 1081 -44.03 36.50 -6.80
N TYR A 1082 -44.02 35.27 -6.25
CA TYR A 1082 -43.43 33.98 -6.65
C TYR A 1082 -42.15 33.87 -7.49
#